data_AF-A0A7X8QYC0-F1
#
_entry.id   AF-A0A7X8QYC0-F1
#
_cell.length_a   1.000
_cell.length_b   1.000
_cell.length_c   1.000
_cell.angle_alpha   90.00
_cell.angle_beta   90.00
_cell.angle_gamma   90.00
#
_symmetry.space_group_name_H-M   'P 1'
#
loop_
_entity.id
_entity.type
_entity.pdbx_description
1 polymer ?
#
loop_
_entity_poly.entity_id
_entity_poly.type
_entity_poly.pdbx_seq_one_letter_code
_entity_poly.pdbx_strand_id
1 'polypeptide(L)'
;MKLKQFICRKTLLAALVCAISAGPAVSADLVPVLAPVNPNFITPSTVTLLTSGGRPLGHRASPIDSSSISQSALLTAERAAHGRRGYAAAYDLRTDGRVTSVKNQSTCGTCWAFAATSSLESNLLTGENRDFSENNMKNTHGFDWNPCTGGGNGDMATAYLARWSGPINETDDPYNTSSNVSPSGLTVQKHLQNMYKLPSRTGYLDNDPIKEAITTYGAIDVSMYMSESSSYYNSTTHAFYYNGSASTNHDVTLAGWNDNYDKSNFAITPAGNGAFLIKNSWGTSWGDSGYFWVSYYDTKIANETFVFTEAESASNYSRGYQYDPLGATSFWSFGNTTVGWYANIFTALDSGQAVKAVAFHTYDSDVAYEARVYTEVTAGAPRSGTLAYTATGTLAYAGYHTIQIPQVAITSGQRFSIVIKATYNSATYPLPVEYPWDNYSSGATASSGQSYISTDGTSWYDLTAQASDTYPGFAKSNVCVKAFTGPAEEIDVTGITPATGITGNSVAVTNLAGSGFKSGATVKLTKSGQSDISATGVTFVSATKLTCTLPLAGAVIGPWNVVVTTDALTATLSNGFTVTYDPPTVSSISPATALNTATVTGVQITGTYFRAGVQAKLARSGETDIIATSLSVNASSTVITCNLPITGALGGGWDVMVTNTDDGQTAILNGGFAITTPPPNIASVSPSTATNVNSAPLVITGTDFYRGASVKLARSGNSDIAGTSLSLTGNTRLAATFDITGAAAGDWDMVVTNADSQSDTYSSALTIVQAATEAVTASAGGTVNFPYSTTHAELVIPPGAFSSDVTVTMATPNGSQPDPASSAASLLASTLALQITTDPALQPLVPLTLVVGYTAAQVSGLEESRLLVARYDSSRGLWIPLQSSVDAADNTVTAQLDHLSLFKLMQTSASSGMDGVKCYPNPMRPALGSTYAKMNFTGLPSGASLKIYTFAGELARTLDADGSGMAVWDGKNSSGRDMASGVYLVLIESDGSKKIIKAAIER
;
A
#
# COMPACT_ATOMS: atom_id res chain seq x y z
N MET A 1 -54.95 1.74 10.12
CA MET A 1 -55.95 2.04 9.07
C MET A 1 -55.27 2.84 7.95
N LYS A 2 -54.87 2.17 6.87
CA LYS A 2 -54.71 2.75 5.51
C LYS A 2 -54.40 1.61 4.53
N LEU A 3 -55.50 1.04 4.07
CA LEU A 3 -55.62 0.17 2.90
C LEU A 3 -55.76 1.07 1.67
N LYS A 4 -55.24 0.61 0.52
CA LYS A 4 -55.35 1.16 -0.86
C LYS A 4 -54.17 1.99 -1.36
N GLN A 5 -53.14 1.26 -1.81
CA GLN A 5 -52.42 1.58 -3.06
C GLN A 5 -51.75 0.29 -3.58
N PHE A 6 -52.56 -0.60 -4.13
CA PHE A 6 -52.13 -1.71 -4.97
C PHE A 6 -53.19 -1.80 -6.07
N ILE A 7 -52.85 -1.33 -7.28
CA ILE A 7 -53.38 -1.70 -8.61
C ILE A 7 -52.88 -0.63 -9.61
N CYS A 8 -52.40 -1.10 -10.77
CA CYS A 8 -52.02 -0.36 -11.98
C CYS A 8 -50.60 0.23 -12.09
N ARG A 9 -49.61 -0.67 -12.19
CA ARG A 9 -48.62 -0.66 -13.30
C ARG A 9 -48.30 -2.10 -13.73
N LYS A 10 -49.34 -2.80 -14.22
CA LYS A 10 -49.23 -4.02 -15.04
C LYS A 10 -49.43 -3.60 -16.51
N THR A 11 -48.37 -3.21 -17.22
CA THR A 11 -48.29 -3.18 -18.70
C THR A 11 -46.92 -2.67 -19.20
N LEU A 12 -45.82 -3.25 -18.73
CA LEU A 12 -44.50 -3.12 -19.41
C LEU A 12 -43.49 -4.19 -18.92
N LEU A 13 -43.99 -5.38 -18.56
CA LEU A 13 -43.17 -6.54 -18.19
C LEU A 13 -43.77 -7.79 -18.88
N ALA A 14 -43.87 -7.75 -20.20
CA ALA A 14 -44.35 -8.85 -21.02
C ALA A 14 -43.77 -8.74 -22.45
N ALA A 15 -42.45 -8.56 -22.55
CA ALA A 15 -41.70 -8.68 -23.81
C ALA A 15 -40.19 -8.68 -23.54
N LEU A 16 -39.71 -9.58 -22.68
CA LEU A 16 -38.37 -10.11 -22.87
C LEU A 16 -38.50 -11.63 -22.81
N VAL A 17 -38.27 -12.20 -23.98
CA VAL A 17 -38.55 -13.57 -24.37
C VAL A 17 -37.83 -14.52 -23.42
N CYS A 18 -38.58 -15.14 -22.50
CA CYS A 18 -38.18 -16.41 -21.91
C CYS A 18 -38.40 -17.46 -22.99
N ALA A 19 -37.44 -17.56 -23.92
CA ALA A 19 -37.28 -18.76 -24.70
C ALA A 19 -36.78 -19.83 -23.73
N ILE A 20 -37.71 -20.52 -23.07
CA ILE A 20 -37.45 -21.89 -22.65
C ILE A 20 -37.24 -22.62 -23.98
N SER A 21 -35.99 -22.70 -24.43
CA SER A 21 -35.63 -23.67 -25.45
C SER A 21 -35.84 -25.03 -24.80
N ALA A 22 -37.04 -25.59 -24.99
CA ALA A 22 -37.20 -27.02 -24.93
C ALA A 22 -36.06 -27.60 -25.78
N GLY A 23 -35.23 -28.45 -25.18
CA GLY A 23 -34.24 -29.20 -25.92
C GLY A 23 -34.91 -29.93 -27.10
N PRO A 24 -34.14 -30.34 -28.12
CA PRO A 24 -34.69 -31.06 -29.25
C PRO A 24 -35.61 -32.19 -28.78
N ALA A 25 -36.78 -32.32 -29.42
CA ALA A 25 -37.69 -33.42 -29.18
C ALA A 25 -36.94 -34.77 -29.36
N VAL A 26 -37.27 -35.71 -28.48
CA VAL A 26 -36.72 -37.06 -28.36
C VAL A 26 -36.54 -37.72 -29.73
N SER A 27 -35.31 -38.14 -30.04
CA SER A 27 -35.11 -39.16 -31.08
C SER A 27 -35.76 -40.45 -30.60
N ALA A 28 -36.52 -41.13 -31.47
CA ALA A 28 -37.14 -42.42 -31.19
C ALA A 28 -36.14 -43.54 -30.77
N ASP A 29 -34.83 -43.26 -30.83
CA ASP A 29 -33.75 -44.22 -30.61
C ASP A 29 -33.07 -44.18 -29.22
N LEU A 30 -33.50 -43.30 -28.30
CA LEU A 30 -32.90 -43.18 -26.95
C LEU A 30 -33.72 -43.94 -25.88
N VAL A 31 -33.81 -45.26 -26.01
CA VAL A 31 -34.44 -46.10 -24.98
C VAL A 31 -33.43 -46.40 -23.87
N PRO A 32 -33.70 -46.01 -22.60
CA PRO A 32 -32.82 -46.32 -21.49
C PRO A 32 -32.84 -47.83 -21.19
N VAL A 33 -31.67 -48.42 -21.05
CA VAL A 33 -31.47 -49.83 -20.67
C VAL A 33 -30.82 -49.89 -19.28
N LEU A 34 -31.48 -50.58 -18.37
CA LEU A 34 -31.06 -50.78 -16.99
C LEU A 34 -29.96 -51.87 -16.92
N ALA A 35 -28.92 -51.65 -16.11
CA ALA A 35 -27.93 -52.67 -15.76
C ALA A 35 -28.59 -53.85 -15.02
N PRO A 36 -28.00 -55.06 -15.05
CA PRO A 36 -28.48 -56.17 -14.24
C PRO A 36 -28.61 -55.77 -12.77
N VAL A 37 -29.82 -55.90 -12.25
CA VAL A 37 -30.11 -55.65 -10.84
C VAL A 37 -29.74 -56.90 -10.05
N ASN A 38 -29.12 -56.71 -8.90
CA ASN A 38 -28.76 -57.81 -8.01
C ASN A 38 -29.98 -58.71 -7.73
N PRO A 39 -29.95 -60.01 -8.06
CA PRO A 39 -31.08 -60.91 -7.85
C PRO A 39 -31.53 -61.00 -6.38
N ASN A 40 -30.61 -60.84 -5.44
CA ASN A 40 -30.90 -60.85 -4.01
C ASN A 40 -31.63 -59.58 -3.54
N PHE A 41 -31.57 -58.49 -4.31
CA PHE A 41 -32.35 -57.28 -4.06
C PHE A 41 -33.81 -57.44 -4.53
N ILE A 42 -34.03 -58.05 -5.71
CA ILE A 42 -35.38 -58.26 -6.30
C ILE A 42 -36.18 -59.33 -5.55
N THR A 43 -35.51 -60.43 -5.17
CA THR A 43 -36.13 -61.54 -4.42
C THR A 43 -35.60 -61.55 -3.00
N PRO A 44 -35.94 -60.54 -2.17
CA PRO A 44 -35.39 -60.45 -0.83
C PRO A 44 -35.82 -61.69 -0.04
N SER A 45 -34.85 -62.47 0.42
CA SER A 45 -35.09 -63.47 1.46
C SER A 45 -35.76 -62.78 2.65
N THR A 46 -36.68 -63.45 3.35
CA THR A 46 -37.24 -62.93 4.60
C THR A 46 -36.10 -62.47 5.51
N VAL A 47 -36.08 -61.17 5.83
CA VAL A 47 -35.02 -60.58 6.65
C VAL A 47 -35.05 -61.28 8.00
N THR A 48 -34.08 -62.17 8.21
CA THR A 48 -33.88 -62.79 9.51
C THR A 48 -33.21 -61.74 10.35
N LEU A 49 -33.96 -61.11 11.26
CA LEU A 49 -33.47 -59.98 12.04
C LEU A 49 -32.57 -60.40 13.20
N LEU A 50 -32.69 -61.64 13.66
CA LEU A 50 -31.93 -62.18 14.79
C LEU A 50 -31.40 -63.58 14.46
N THR A 51 -30.20 -63.88 14.91
CA THR A 51 -29.68 -65.26 14.98
C THR A 51 -30.51 -66.09 15.97
N SER A 52 -30.30 -67.41 16.00
CA SER A 52 -30.84 -68.29 17.05
C SER A 52 -30.40 -67.90 18.46
N GLY A 53 -29.27 -67.19 18.62
CA GLY A 53 -28.77 -66.65 19.87
C GLY A 53 -29.32 -65.26 20.22
N GLY A 54 -30.24 -64.71 19.42
CA GLY A 54 -30.84 -63.40 19.64
C GLY A 54 -29.93 -62.22 19.25
N ARG A 55 -28.89 -62.45 18.45
CA ARG A 55 -27.98 -61.40 17.96
C ARG A 55 -28.50 -60.79 16.66
N PRO A 56 -28.43 -59.47 16.48
CA PRO A 56 -29.03 -58.82 15.34
C PRO A 56 -28.25 -59.02 14.05
N LEU A 57 -29.03 -59.15 12.99
CA LEU A 57 -28.63 -59.27 11.60
C LEU A 57 -29.25 -58.08 10.84
N GLY A 58 -28.55 -57.57 9.84
CA GLY A 58 -28.91 -56.28 9.25
C GLY A 58 -28.49 -56.06 7.81
N HIS A 59 -27.71 -56.96 7.22
CA HIS A 59 -27.31 -56.79 5.83
C HIS A 59 -28.51 -57.02 4.91
N ARG A 60 -28.63 -56.17 3.90
CA ARG A 60 -29.56 -56.33 2.78
C ARG A 60 -28.86 -56.00 1.49
N ALA A 61 -28.90 -56.94 0.54
CA ALA A 61 -28.20 -56.82 -0.73
C ALA A 61 -28.43 -55.47 -1.42
N SER A 62 -27.37 -54.92 -2.01
CA SER A 62 -27.44 -53.73 -2.84
C SER A 62 -28.21 -54.00 -4.15
N PRO A 63 -28.91 -53.01 -4.73
CA PRO A 63 -29.43 -53.15 -6.10
C PRO A 63 -28.32 -53.29 -7.16
N ILE A 64 -27.08 -52.87 -6.88
CA ILE A 64 -25.93 -52.96 -7.79
C ILE A 64 -25.27 -54.33 -7.67
N ASP A 65 -25.23 -55.09 -8.77
CA ASP A 65 -24.69 -56.45 -8.82
C ASP A 65 -23.15 -56.50 -8.88
N SER A 66 -22.53 -56.80 -7.73
CA SER A 66 -21.07 -56.97 -7.59
C SER A 66 -20.50 -58.18 -8.33
N SER A 67 -21.33 -59.15 -8.74
CA SER A 67 -20.84 -60.37 -9.41
C SER A 67 -20.45 -60.13 -10.87
N SER A 68 -20.87 -59.00 -11.42
CA SER A 68 -20.59 -58.59 -12.81
C SER A 68 -19.43 -57.58 -12.92
N ILE A 69 -18.86 -57.16 -11.79
CA ILE A 69 -17.69 -56.28 -11.76
C ILE A 69 -16.46 -57.07 -12.21
N SER A 70 -15.68 -56.50 -13.12
CA SER A 70 -14.43 -57.04 -13.61
C SER A 70 -13.31 -56.85 -12.58
N GLN A 71 -12.36 -57.77 -12.54
CA GLN A 71 -11.15 -57.64 -11.74
C GLN A 71 -10.23 -56.55 -12.32
N SER A 72 -9.71 -55.65 -11.47
CA SER A 72 -8.75 -54.62 -11.91
C SER A 72 -7.43 -55.18 -12.45
N ALA A 73 -6.91 -54.57 -13.51
CA ALA A 73 -5.58 -54.79 -14.05
C ALA A 73 -4.47 -54.37 -13.08
N LEU A 74 -4.69 -53.38 -12.19
CA LEU A 74 -3.72 -53.03 -11.14
C LEU A 74 -3.45 -54.21 -10.22
N LEU A 75 -4.52 -54.88 -9.77
CA LEU A 75 -4.40 -56.09 -8.95
C LEU A 75 -3.65 -57.21 -9.68
N THR A 76 -3.85 -57.32 -11.00
CA THR A 76 -3.10 -58.28 -11.82
C THR A 76 -1.60 -57.94 -11.85
N ALA A 77 -1.25 -56.66 -11.91
CA ALA A 77 0.13 -56.18 -11.89
C ALA A 77 0.78 -56.31 -10.50
N GLU A 78 0.07 -55.97 -9.42
CA GLU A 78 0.54 -56.13 -8.03
C GLU A 78 0.80 -57.59 -7.71
N ARG A 79 -0.11 -58.48 -8.11
CA ARG A 79 0.08 -59.93 -8.02
C ARG A 79 1.33 -60.40 -8.76
N ALA A 80 1.66 -59.80 -9.91
CA ALA A 80 2.90 -60.08 -10.62
C ALA A 80 4.14 -59.51 -9.89
N ALA A 81 4.02 -58.32 -9.29
CA ALA A 81 5.08 -57.63 -8.55
C ALA A 81 5.46 -58.34 -7.25
N HIS A 82 4.50 -58.95 -6.54
CA HIS A 82 4.77 -59.79 -5.36
C HIS A 82 5.54 -61.09 -5.69
N GLY A 83 5.72 -61.41 -6.98
CA GLY A 83 6.57 -62.50 -7.47
C GLY A 83 6.13 -63.89 -7.01
N ARG A 84 7.01 -64.89 -7.20
CA ARG A 84 6.78 -66.31 -6.82
C ARG A 84 6.52 -66.55 -5.31
N ARG A 85 6.52 -65.51 -4.47
CA ARG A 85 6.32 -65.59 -2.99
C ARG A 85 4.92 -65.22 -2.52
N GLY A 86 4.08 -64.56 -3.34
CA GLY A 86 2.69 -64.20 -2.98
C GLY A 86 2.57 -63.24 -1.79
N TYR A 87 1.32 -62.91 -1.41
CA TYR A 87 1.03 -62.22 -0.14
C TYR A 87 1.56 -63.01 1.05
N ALA A 88 1.83 -62.33 2.18
CA ALA A 88 2.22 -63.00 3.42
C ALA A 88 1.21 -64.09 3.80
N ALA A 89 1.69 -65.23 4.31
CA ALA A 89 0.82 -66.36 4.66
C ALA A 89 -0.15 -66.02 5.80
N ALA A 90 0.13 -65.00 6.60
CA ALA A 90 -0.79 -64.44 7.57
C ALA A 90 -0.58 -62.93 7.68
N TYR A 91 -1.65 -62.21 7.99
CA TYR A 91 -1.66 -60.78 8.20
C TYR A 91 -2.76 -60.44 9.22
N ASP A 92 -2.46 -59.60 10.19
CA ASP A 92 -3.37 -59.29 11.30
C ASP A 92 -3.29 -57.81 11.63
N LEU A 93 -4.31 -57.04 11.26
CA LEU A 93 -4.31 -55.60 11.52
C LEU A 93 -4.37 -55.26 13.02
N ARG A 94 -4.69 -56.22 13.91
CA ARG A 94 -4.62 -56.02 15.36
C ARG A 94 -3.17 -55.85 15.82
N THR A 95 -2.25 -56.65 15.27
CA THR A 95 -0.82 -56.54 15.62
C THR A 95 -0.22 -55.24 15.13
N ASP A 96 -0.77 -54.72 14.04
CA ASP A 96 -0.30 -53.49 13.39
C ASP A 96 -0.97 -52.23 13.97
N GLY A 97 -1.89 -52.38 14.93
CA GLY A 97 -2.62 -51.26 15.53
C GLY A 97 -3.56 -50.55 14.54
N ARG A 98 -3.95 -51.23 13.46
CA ARG A 98 -4.75 -50.68 12.35
C ARG A 98 -6.23 -51.08 12.44
N VAL A 99 -6.73 -51.43 13.63
CA VAL A 99 -8.17 -51.60 13.89
C VAL A 99 -8.56 -50.91 15.19
N THR A 100 -9.74 -50.30 15.21
CA THR A 100 -10.34 -49.69 16.42
C THR A 100 -10.93 -50.76 17.33
N SER A 101 -11.35 -50.37 18.54
CA SER A 101 -12.02 -51.27 19.50
C SER A 101 -13.29 -51.91 18.93
N VAL A 102 -13.61 -53.11 19.40
CA VAL A 102 -14.88 -53.80 19.08
C VAL A 102 -16.05 -53.05 19.73
N LYS A 103 -17.03 -52.65 18.90
CA LYS A 103 -18.27 -51.98 19.33
C LYS A 103 -19.44 -52.97 19.42
N ASN A 104 -20.63 -52.50 19.79
CA ASN A 104 -21.81 -53.35 20.02
C ASN A 104 -23.11 -52.74 19.45
N GLN A 105 -23.64 -53.32 18.38
CA GLN A 105 -24.91 -52.94 17.75
C GLN A 105 -26.16 -53.37 18.56
N SER A 106 -25.96 -54.14 19.64
CA SER A 106 -26.97 -54.57 20.61
C SER A 106 -28.16 -55.31 19.96
N THR A 107 -29.30 -54.67 19.70
CA THR A 107 -30.51 -55.30 19.14
C THR A 107 -30.92 -54.77 17.76
N CYS A 108 -30.18 -53.80 17.20
CA CYS A 108 -30.51 -53.23 15.89
C CYS A 108 -29.73 -53.92 14.77
N GLY A 109 -30.38 -54.09 13.62
CA GLY A 109 -29.78 -54.61 12.38
C GLY A 109 -28.90 -53.58 11.67
N THR A 110 -27.91 -53.02 12.36
CA THR A 110 -27.06 -51.93 11.82
C THR A 110 -25.62 -52.39 11.55
N CYS A 111 -25.40 -53.68 11.35
CA CYS A 111 -24.06 -54.25 11.08
C CYS A 111 -23.36 -53.55 9.91
N TRP A 112 -24.10 -53.19 8.87
CA TRP A 112 -23.63 -52.41 7.72
C TRP A 112 -22.98 -51.08 8.12
N ALA A 113 -23.58 -50.35 9.07
CA ALA A 113 -23.04 -49.08 9.55
C ALA A 113 -21.76 -49.28 10.36
N PHE A 114 -21.70 -50.32 11.19
CA PHE A 114 -20.49 -50.67 11.96
C PHE A 114 -19.35 -51.13 11.08
N ALA A 115 -19.64 -51.94 10.05
CA ALA A 115 -18.63 -52.46 9.14
C ALA A 115 -18.04 -51.35 8.26
N ALA A 116 -18.89 -50.51 7.65
CA ALA A 116 -18.47 -49.34 6.87
C ALA A 116 -17.66 -48.34 7.72
N THR A 117 -18.13 -48.05 8.94
CA THR A 117 -17.44 -47.14 9.86
C THR A 117 -16.10 -47.71 10.30
N SER A 118 -16.03 -48.99 10.66
CA SER A 118 -14.77 -49.65 11.05
C SER A 118 -13.78 -49.72 9.88
N SER A 119 -14.25 -49.88 8.64
CA SER A 119 -13.39 -49.82 7.45
C SER A 119 -12.76 -48.43 7.31
N LEU A 120 -13.58 -47.38 7.40
CA LEU A 120 -13.12 -46.00 7.32
C LEU A 120 -12.15 -45.63 8.46
N GLU A 121 -12.47 -46.01 9.70
CA GLU A 121 -11.59 -45.79 10.87
C GLU A 121 -10.25 -46.51 10.68
N SER A 122 -10.26 -47.75 10.18
CA SER A 122 -9.04 -48.53 9.95
C SER A 122 -8.11 -47.89 8.93
N ASN A 123 -8.66 -47.29 7.88
CA ASN A 123 -7.88 -46.53 6.89
C ASN A 123 -7.16 -45.33 7.54
N LEU A 124 -7.87 -44.59 8.40
CA LEU A 124 -7.36 -43.39 9.07
C LEU A 124 -6.29 -43.68 10.12
N LEU A 125 -6.29 -44.86 10.75
CA LEU A 125 -5.37 -45.22 11.85
C LEU A 125 -3.87 -45.11 11.49
N THR A 126 -3.53 -45.03 10.20
CA THR A 126 -2.16 -44.76 9.75
C THR A 126 -1.65 -43.36 10.11
N GLY A 127 -2.54 -42.40 10.39
CA GLY A 127 -2.19 -41.05 10.81
C GLY A 127 -3.09 -40.43 11.88
N GLU A 128 -4.29 -40.99 12.11
CA GLU A 128 -5.31 -40.40 12.97
C GLU A 128 -6.23 -41.46 13.58
N ASN A 129 -6.43 -41.41 14.90
CA ASN A 129 -7.38 -42.27 15.60
C ASN A 129 -8.74 -41.59 15.74
N ARG A 130 -9.80 -42.25 15.26
CA ARG A 130 -11.18 -41.76 15.31
C ARG A 130 -12.14 -42.85 15.75
N ASP A 131 -13.19 -42.42 16.42
CA ASP A 131 -14.34 -43.24 16.81
C ASP A 131 -15.60 -42.51 16.32
N PHE A 132 -16.15 -43.00 15.22
CA PHE A 132 -17.29 -42.38 14.55
C PHE A 132 -18.61 -43.03 14.97
N SER A 133 -19.69 -42.25 14.89
CA SER A 133 -21.01 -42.68 15.36
C SER A 133 -21.78 -43.43 14.27
N GLU A 134 -22.01 -44.71 14.51
CA GLU A 134 -22.96 -45.50 13.72
C GLU A 134 -24.42 -45.06 13.98
N ASN A 135 -24.69 -44.41 15.11
CA ASN A 135 -26.01 -43.87 15.44
C ASN A 135 -26.47 -42.82 14.43
N ASN A 136 -25.58 -41.89 14.11
CA ASN A 136 -25.86 -40.84 13.14
C ASN A 136 -26.09 -41.43 11.74
N MET A 137 -25.21 -42.35 11.30
CA MET A 137 -25.35 -43.00 10.02
C MET A 137 -26.68 -43.76 9.90
N LYS A 138 -27.04 -44.59 10.89
CA LYS A 138 -28.30 -45.34 10.84
C LYS A 138 -29.53 -44.42 10.89
N ASN A 139 -29.49 -43.28 11.58
CA ASN A 139 -30.67 -42.43 11.74
C ASN A 139 -30.85 -41.46 10.57
N THR A 140 -29.78 -41.17 9.83
CA THR A 140 -29.78 -40.12 8.81
C THR A 140 -29.39 -40.59 7.41
N HIS A 141 -29.37 -41.91 7.15
CA HIS A 141 -29.01 -42.49 5.85
C HIS A 141 -29.93 -42.09 4.69
N GLY A 142 -31.17 -41.68 4.94
CA GLY A 142 -32.08 -41.08 3.95
C GLY A 142 -32.81 -42.06 3.02
N PHE A 143 -32.61 -43.37 3.19
CA PHE A 143 -33.28 -44.44 2.46
C PHE A 143 -34.58 -44.86 3.17
N ASP A 144 -35.43 -45.62 2.49
CA ASP A 144 -36.78 -45.97 2.95
C ASP A 144 -36.80 -46.93 4.17
N TRP A 145 -35.68 -47.62 4.43
CA TRP A 145 -35.60 -48.63 5.48
C TRP A 145 -35.53 -48.03 6.88
N ASN A 146 -36.16 -48.71 7.85
CA ASN A 146 -36.16 -48.26 9.23
C ASN A 146 -34.72 -48.27 9.82
N PRO A 147 -34.28 -47.20 10.54
CA PRO A 147 -32.92 -47.10 11.09
C PRO A 147 -32.43 -48.30 11.91
N CYS A 148 -33.30 -48.92 12.71
CA CYS A 148 -32.92 -50.02 13.61
C CYS A 148 -33.31 -51.40 13.05
N THR A 149 -34.50 -51.54 12.48
CA THR A 149 -35.04 -52.85 12.07
C THR A 149 -35.04 -53.09 10.56
N GLY A 150 -34.65 -52.08 9.77
CA GLY A 150 -34.76 -52.13 8.31
C GLY A 150 -33.55 -52.75 7.62
N GLY A 151 -32.38 -52.77 8.28
CA GLY A 151 -31.12 -53.21 7.69
C GLY A 151 -30.46 -52.14 6.79
N GLY A 152 -29.42 -52.53 6.07
CA GLY A 152 -28.68 -51.67 5.13
C GLY A 152 -27.53 -52.39 4.42
N ASN A 153 -26.72 -51.61 3.71
CA ASN A 153 -25.53 -52.07 2.97
C ASN A 153 -24.50 -50.93 2.78
N GLY A 154 -23.34 -51.27 2.20
CA GLY A 154 -22.27 -50.33 1.94
C GLY A 154 -22.60 -49.20 0.95
N ASP A 155 -23.54 -49.38 0.02
CA ASP A 155 -23.94 -48.31 -0.90
C ASP A 155 -24.75 -47.22 -0.15
N MET A 156 -25.57 -47.61 0.84
CA MET A 156 -26.22 -46.65 1.74
C MET A 156 -25.21 -45.86 2.60
N ALA A 157 -24.19 -46.55 3.12
CA ALA A 157 -23.11 -45.90 3.87
C ALA A 157 -22.32 -44.93 2.97
N THR A 158 -22.03 -45.34 1.74
CA THR A 158 -21.38 -44.50 0.72
C THR A 158 -22.18 -43.23 0.48
N ALA A 159 -23.49 -43.34 0.23
CA ALA A 159 -24.34 -42.18 0.00
C ALA A 159 -24.33 -41.20 1.18
N TYR A 160 -24.45 -41.70 2.41
CA TYR A 160 -24.40 -40.89 3.64
C TYR A 160 -23.06 -40.11 3.77
N LEU A 161 -21.94 -40.79 3.53
CA LEU A 161 -20.60 -40.20 3.61
C LEU A 161 -20.32 -39.23 2.44
N ALA A 162 -20.65 -39.63 1.21
CA ALA A 162 -20.37 -38.86 -0.02
C ALA A 162 -21.23 -37.59 -0.15
N ARG A 163 -22.42 -37.56 0.48
CA ARG A 163 -23.23 -36.33 0.56
C ARG A 163 -22.88 -35.43 1.75
N TRP A 164 -21.85 -35.79 2.51
CA TRP A 164 -21.36 -35.10 3.71
C TRP A 164 -22.42 -34.96 4.82
N SER A 165 -23.18 -36.02 5.07
CA SER A 165 -24.01 -36.10 6.29
C SER A 165 -23.22 -36.64 7.49
N GLY A 166 -22.01 -37.13 7.26
CA GLY A 166 -21.04 -37.52 8.28
C GLY A 166 -19.69 -37.93 7.67
N PRO A 167 -18.82 -38.60 8.44
CA PRO A 167 -19.10 -39.17 9.75
C PRO A 167 -19.11 -38.12 10.88
N ILE A 168 -19.90 -38.42 11.92
CA ILE A 168 -19.94 -37.68 13.20
C ILE A 168 -19.15 -38.47 14.24
N ASN A 169 -18.59 -37.82 15.28
CA ASN A 169 -17.96 -38.55 16.38
C ASN A 169 -18.98 -39.33 17.21
N GLU A 170 -18.60 -40.50 17.71
CA GLU A 170 -19.42 -41.29 18.65
C GLU A 170 -19.75 -40.51 19.92
N THR A 171 -18.85 -39.62 20.38
CA THR A 171 -19.10 -38.77 21.56
C THR A 171 -20.21 -37.74 21.35
N ASP A 172 -20.46 -37.33 20.11
CA ASP A 172 -21.43 -36.28 19.78
C ASP A 172 -22.83 -36.86 19.50
N ASP A 173 -22.91 -38.12 19.06
CA ASP A 173 -24.17 -38.85 18.85
C ASP A 173 -24.02 -40.34 19.21
N PRO A 174 -23.96 -40.69 20.52
CA PRO A 174 -23.68 -42.05 20.95
C PRO A 174 -24.70 -43.09 20.48
N TYR A 175 -24.25 -44.32 20.27
CA TYR A 175 -25.09 -45.41 19.81
C TYR A 175 -26.25 -45.74 20.76
N ASN A 176 -27.47 -45.55 20.27
CA ASN A 176 -28.70 -45.77 21.02
C ASN A 176 -29.70 -46.62 20.21
N THR A 177 -29.92 -47.87 20.61
CA THR A 177 -30.83 -48.81 19.92
C THR A 177 -32.29 -48.40 19.95
N SER A 178 -32.69 -47.53 20.87
CA SER A 178 -34.07 -47.06 21.00
C SER A 178 -34.34 -45.75 20.27
N SER A 179 -33.30 -45.10 19.72
CA SER A 179 -33.44 -43.88 18.94
C SER A 179 -33.37 -44.16 17.44
N ASN A 180 -34.32 -43.56 16.71
CA ASN A 180 -34.33 -43.47 15.25
C ASN A 180 -34.09 -42.03 14.76
N VAL A 181 -33.61 -41.16 15.65
CA VAL A 181 -33.35 -39.74 15.37
C VAL A 181 -32.02 -39.33 15.98
N SER A 182 -31.32 -38.44 15.27
CA SER A 182 -30.06 -37.84 15.70
C SER A 182 -30.20 -36.34 15.95
N PRO A 183 -29.39 -35.74 16.84
CA PRO A 183 -29.35 -34.29 17.01
C PRO A 183 -29.07 -33.55 15.70
N SER A 184 -29.65 -32.35 15.55
CA SER A 184 -29.36 -31.47 14.42
C SER A 184 -28.10 -30.63 14.67
N GLY A 185 -27.46 -30.16 13.60
CA GLY A 185 -26.29 -29.27 13.68
C GLY A 185 -25.00 -29.93 14.16
N LEU A 186 -24.91 -31.26 14.09
CA LEU A 186 -23.69 -32.00 14.40
C LEU A 186 -22.59 -31.70 13.37
N THR A 187 -21.34 -31.68 13.83
CA THR A 187 -20.19 -31.32 13.00
C THR A 187 -19.65 -32.55 12.27
N VAL A 188 -19.66 -32.51 10.95
CA VAL A 188 -19.01 -33.51 10.10
C VAL A 188 -17.49 -33.46 10.33
N GLN A 189 -16.89 -34.62 10.56
CA GLN A 189 -15.47 -34.72 10.92
C GLN A 189 -14.57 -34.93 9.70
N LYS A 190 -15.07 -35.65 8.71
CA LYS A 190 -14.32 -36.05 7.52
C LYS A 190 -15.20 -36.00 6.27
N HIS A 191 -14.59 -35.80 5.11
CA HIS A 191 -15.23 -35.97 3.82
C HIS A 191 -14.64 -37.18 3.11
N LEU A 192 -15.47 -38.19 2.83
CA LEU A 192 -15.07 -39.36 2.06
C LEU A 192 -14.64 -38.92 0.65
N GLN A 193 -13.45 -39.33 0.23
CA GLN A 193 -12.98 -39.06 -1.13
C GLN A 193 -13.24 -40.25 -2.06
N ASN A 194 -13.05 -41.48 -1.58
CA ASN A 194 -13.20 -42.68 -2.40
C ASN A 194 -13.90 -43.82 -1.67
N MET A 195 -14.81 -44.51 -2.36
CA MET A 195 -15.29 -45.84 -1.97
C MET A 195 -15.05 -46.80 -3.12
N TYR A 196 -14.40 -47.93 -2.85
CA TYR A 196 -14.20 -48.97 -3.84
C TYR A 196 -15.09 -50.17 -3.56
N LYS A 197 -15.77 -50.64 -4.62
CA LYS A 197 -16.56 -51.87 -4.59
C LYS A 197 -15.78 -52.96 -5.32
N LEU A 198 -15.37 -54.00 -4.59
CA LEU A 198 -14.62 -55.11 -5.17
C LEU A 198 -15.57 -56.14 -5.80
N PRO A 199 -15.13 -56.89 -6.82
CA PRO A 199 -15.91 -57.97 -7.38
C PRO A 199 -16.23 -59.04 -6.33
N SER A 200 -17.38 -59.73 -6.51
CA SER A 200 -17.71 -60.90 -5.70
C SER A 200 -16.62 -61.97 -5.82
N ARG A 201 -16.29 -62.64 -4.70
CA ARG A 201 -15.39 -63.81 -4.76
C ARG A 201 -16.00 -64.91 -5.63
N THR A 202 -15.20 -65.40 -6.59
CA THR A 202 -15.60 -66.51 -7.46
C THR A 202 -15.34 -67.89 -6.85
N GLY A 203 -14.57 -67.95 -5.75
CA GLY A 203 -14.33 -69.18 -5.00
C GLY A 203 -13.26 -69.04 -3.92
N TYR A 204 -12.91 -70.16 -3.27
CA TYR A 204 -12.03 -70.18 -2.09
C TYR A 204 -10.57 -69.76 -2.36
N LEU A 205 -10.13 -69.77 -3.62
CA LEU A 205 -8.80 -69.32 -4.05
C LEU A 205 -8.77 -67.84 -4.45
N ASP A 206 -9.95 -67.22 -4.59
CA ASP A 206 -10.10 -65.84 -5.04
C ASP A 206 -10.04 -64.88 -3.84
N ASN A 207 -8.84 -64.79 -3.24
CA ASN A 207 -8.60 -64.01 -2.03
C ASN A 207 -7.64 -62.83 -2.28
N ASP A 208 -6.91 -62.85 -3.39
CA ASP A 208 -5.89 -61.85 -3.70
C ASP A 208 -6.44 -60.40 -3.71
N PRO A 209 -7.62 -60.09 -4.30
CA PRO A 209 -8.18 -58.74 -4.26
C PRO A 209 -8.47 -58.24 -2.84
N ILE A 210 -8.94 -59.12 -1.97
CA ILE A 210 -9.22 -58.81 -0.56
C ILE A 210 -7.92 -58.60 0.21
N LYS A 211 -6.92 -59.47 -0.01
CA LYS A 211 -5.61 -59.35 0.62
C LYS A 211 -4.96 -58.03 0.26
N GLU A 212 -4.99 -57.65 -1.02
CA GLU A 212 -4.49 -56.35 -1.48
C GLU A 212 -5.22 -55.20 -0.78
N ALA A 213 -6.55 -55.22 -0.80
CA ALA A 213 -7.32 -54.13 -0.23
C ALA A 213 -7.01 -53.96 1.26
N ILE A 214 -6.80 -55.05 1.97
CA ILE A 214 -6.46 -55.04 3.40
C ILE A 214 -5.04 -54.55 3.67
N THR A 215 -4.07 -54.95 2.85
CA THR A 215 -2.70 -54.45 3.00
C THR A 215 -2.61 -52.96 2.72
N THR A 216 -3.31 -52.52 1.68
CA THR A 216 -3.20 -51.16 1.14
C THR A 216 -4.09 -50.18 1.90
N TYR A 217 -5.38 -50.49 2.07
CA TYR A 217 -6.36 -49.56 2.62
C TYR A 217 -6.73 -49.81 4.09
N GLY A 218 -6.35 -50.96 4.66
CA GLY A 218 -6.75 -51.36 6.01
C GLY A 218 -8.00 -52.25 5.99
N ALA A 219 -8.68 -52.38 7.11
CA ALA A 219 -9.83 -53.27 7.24
C ALA A 219 -10.96 -52.87 6.29
N ILE A 220 -11.67 -53.85 5.77
CA ILE A 220 -12.71 -53.66 4.74
C ILE A 220 -14.06 -54.19 5.21
N ASP A 221 -15.13 -53.62 4.68
CA ASP A 221 -16.50 -54.07 4.92
C ASP A 221 -16.83 -55.22 3.96
N VAL A 222 -17.25 -56.37 4.51
CA VAL A 222 -17.65 -57.54 3.72
C VAL A 222 -18.97 -58.11 4.22
N SER A 223 -19.83 -58.51 3.28
CA SER A 223 -21.05 -59.23 3.61
C SER A 223 -20.80 -60.72 3.81
N MET A 224 -21.60 -61.35 4.65
CA MET A 224 -21.59 -62.79 4.90
C MET A 224 -22.97 -63.33 5.27
N TYR A 225 -23.11 -64.64 5.19
CA TYR A 225 -24.18 -65.33 5.89
C TYR A 225 -23.71 -65.68 7.29
N MET A 226 -24.51 -65.33 8.30
CA MET A 226 -24.21 -65.60 9.70
C MET A 226 -25.34 -66.36 10.38
N SER A 227 -24.94 -67.40 11.12
CA SER A 227 -25.81 -68.22 11.97
C SER A 227 -25.01 -68.70 13.18
N GLU A 228 -25.59 -68.59 14.38
CA GLU A 228 -24.97 -69.13 15.60
C GLU A 228 -25.31 -70.61 15.83
N SER A 229 -25.83 -71.31 14.83
CA SER A 229 -25.97 -72.75 14.88
C SER A 229 -24.61 -73.41 15.14
N SER A 230 -24.57 -74.34 16.09
CA SER A 230 -23.37 -75.15 16.36
C SER A 230 -22.93 -75.99 15.17
N SER A 231 -23.76 -76.10 14.12
CA SER A 231 -23.36 -76.71 12.84
C SER A 231 -22.36 -75.84 12.07
N TYR A 232 -22.39 -74.53 12.21
CA TYR A 232 -21.56 -73.61 11.41
C TYR A 232 -20.54 -72.85 12.24
N TYR A 233 -20.87 -72.52 13.49
CA TYR A 233 -20.01 -71.81 14.41
C TYR A 233 -19.45 -72.74 15.50
N ASN A 234 -18.12 -72.85 15.56
CA ASN A 234 -17.43 -73.49 16.68
C ASN A 234 -17.12 -72.45 17.76
N SER A 235 -17.85 -72.50 18.88
CA SER A 235 -17.68 -71.56 20.00
C SER A 235 -16.42 -71.78 20.82
N THR A 236 -15.73 -72.92 20.69
CA THR A 236 -14.49 -73.20 21.42
C THR A 236 -13.27 -72.55 20.77
N THR A 237 -13.24 -72.54 19.44
CA THR A 237 -12.14 -72.00 18.62
C THR A 237 -12.50 -70.68 17.95
N HIS A 238 -13.75 -70.22 18.12
CA HIS A 238 -14.32 -69.03 17.49
C HIS A 238 -14.16 -69.05 15.96
N ALA A 239 -14.51 -70.17 15.35
CA ALA A 239 -14.34 -70.41 13.92
C ALA A 239 -15.69 -70.70 13.25
N PHE A 240 -15.95 -70.00 12.14
CA PHE A 240 -17.19 -70.07 11.38
C PHE A 240 -16.95 -70.61 9.96
N TYR A 241 -17.79 -71.54 9.54
CA TYR A 241 -17.81 -72.00 8.15
C TYR A 241 -19.23 -72.34 7.71
N TYR A 242 -19.73 -71.60 6.73
CA TYR A 242 -20.98 -71.88 6.06
C TYR A 242 -20.75 -72.42 4.64
N ASN A 243 -21.35 -73.56 4.33
CA ASN A 243 -21.26 -74.23 3.03
C ASN A 243 -22.62 -74.33 2.31
N GLY A 244 -23.60 -73.54 2.74
CA GLY A 244 -24.96 -73.55 2.20
C GLY A 244 -25.20 -72.51 1.10
N SER A 245 -26.47 -72.33 0.75
CA SER A 245 -26.90 -71.47 -0.37
C SER A 245 -27.69 -70.22 0.03
N ALA A 246 -28.09 -70.08 1.31
CA ALA A 246 -28.82 -68.91 1.81
C ALA A 246 -28.11 -67.57 1.49
N SER A 247 -28.89 -66.52 1.29
CA SER A 247 -28.38 -65.16 1.03
C SER A 247 -27.69 -64.56 2.24
N THR A 248 -26.75 -63.64 2.01
CA THR A 248 -26.06 -62.90 3.07
C THR A 248 -27.05 -62.13 3.94
N ASN A 249 -26.73 -62.00 5.24
CA ASN A 249 -27.60 -61.37 6.24
C ASN A 249 -26.83 -60.55 7.30
N HIS A 250 -25.50 -60.54 7.24
CA HIS A 250 -24.65 -59.79 8.16
C HIS A 250 -23.49 -59.12 7.41
N ASP A 251 -23.08 -57.94 7.88
CA ASP A 251 -21.88 -57.23 7.41
C ASP A 251 -20.86 -57.20 8.54
N VAL A 252 -19.60 -57.44 8.20
CA VAL A 252 -18.51 -57.55 9.16
C VAL A 252 -17.25 -56.89 8.64
N THR A 253 -16.34 -56.56 9.55
CA THR A 253 -15.05 -55.96 9.19
C THR A 253 -14.00 -57.04 9.03
N LEU A 254 -13.49 -57.23 7.81
CA LEU A 254 -12.38 -58.13 7.52
C LEU A 254 -11.06 -57.45 7.90
N ALA A 255 -10.36 -58.01 8.89
CA ALA A 255 -9.21 -57.40 9.55
C ALA A 255 -7.87 -58.12 9.29
N GLY A 256 -7.88 -59.21 8.52
CA GLY A 256 -6.67 -59.99 8.27
C GLY A 256 -6.96 -61.40 7.77
N TRP A 257 -5.94 -62.22 7.69
CA TRP A 257 -6.06 -63.61 7.25
C TRP A 257 -4.93 -64.50 7.77
N ASN A 258 -5.12 -65.80 7.65
CA ASN A 258 -4.10 -66.80 7.90
C ASN A 258 -4.33 -68.01 6.97
N ASP A 259 -3.48 -68.17 5.97
CA ASP A 259 -3.51 -69.24 4.96
C ASP A 259 -3.31 -70.63 5.57
N ASN A 260 -2.68 -70.69 6.75
CA ASN A 260 -2.42 -71.94 7.47
C ASN A 260 -3.38 -72.17 8.64
N TYR A 261 -4.46 -71.39 8.77
CA TYR A 261 -5.45 -71.60 9.83
C TYR A 261 -6.05 -73.01 9.73
N ASP A 262 -5.88 -73.80 10.78
CA ASP A 262 -6.17 -75.23 10.77
C ASP A 262 -7.67 -75.50 10.56
N LYS A 263 -7.99 -76.29 9.54
CA LYS A 263 -9.38 -76.68 9.21
C LYS A 263 -10.09 -77.42 10.34
N SER A 264 -9.36 -78.04 11.27
CA SER A 264 -9.94 -78.73 12.43
C SER A 264 -10.55 -77.78 13.46
N ASN A 265 -10.27 -76.47 13.37
CA ASN A 265 -10.88 -75.47 14.22
C ASN A 265 -12.38 -75.27 13.91
N PHE A 266 -12.86 -75.58 12.70
CA PHE A 266 -14.24 -75.32 12.30
C PHE A 266 -15.19 -76.45 12.73
N ALA A 267 -16.46 -76.12 12.99
CA ALA A 267 -17.49 -77.09 13.38
C ALA A 267 -17.77 -78.12 12.27
N ILE A 268 -17.87 -77.64 11.03
CA ILE A 268 -17.76 -78.46 9.82
C ILE A 268 -16.34 -78.30 9.31
N THR A 269 -15.63 -79.39 9.06
CA THR A 269 -14.26 -79.30 8.52
C THR A 269 -14.29 -78.87 7.05
N PRO A 270 -13.72 -77.70 6.68
CA PRO A 270 -13.58 -77.30 5.28
C PRO A 270 -12.58 -78.19 4.54
N ALA A 271 -12.59 -78.11 3.21
CA ALA A 271 -11.75 -78.96 2.37
C ALA A 271 -10.23 -78.72 2.59
N GLY A 272 -9.84 -77.50 2.96
CA GLY A 272 -8.45 -77.11 3.24
C GLY A 272 -8.33 -76.11 4.38
N ASN A 273 -7.09 -75.80 4.74
CA ASN A 273 -6.76 -74.74 5.70
C ASN A 273 -7.00 -73.35 5.08
N GLY A 274 -6.97 -72.33 5.94
CA GLY A 274 -7.06 -70.94 5.51
C GLY A 274 -8.33 -70.26 6.00
N ALA A 275 -8.16 -69.08 6.60
CA ALA A 275 -9.27 -68.33 7.16
C ALA A 275 -9.02 -66.81 7.13
N PHE A 276 -10.10 -66.05 7.04
CA PHE A 276 -10.14 -64.61 7.25
C PHE A 276 -10.36 -64.32 8.74
N LEU A 277 -9.66 -63.31 9.25
CA LEU A 277 -9.87 -62.75 10.58
C LEU A 277 -10.95 -61.67 10.49
N ILE A 278 -12.02 -61.83 11.26
CA ILE A 278 -13.17 -60.93 11.26
C ILE A 278 -13.29 -60.21 12.60
N LYS A 279 -13.46 -58.88 12.55
CA LYS A 279 -13.92 -58.04 13.66
C LYS A 279 -15.44 -57.91 13.57
N ASN A 280 -16.15 -58.36 14.60
CA ASN A 280 -17.62 -58.29 14.66
C ASN A 280 -18.09 -57.04 15.45
N SER A 281 -19.39 -56.78 15.43
CA SER A 281 -20.06 -55.64 16.07
C SER A 281 -21.03 -56.06 17.18
N TRP A 282 -20.75 -57.16 17.89
CA TRP A 282 -21.62 -57.72 18.95
C TRP A 282 -21.03 -57.60 20.38
N GLY A 283 -20.03 -56.73 20.53
CA GLY A 283 -19.32 -56.49 21.79
C GLY A 283 -18.21 -57.52 22.06
N THR A 284 -17.32 -57.17 23.00
CA THR A 284 -16.16 -57.97 23.38
C THR A 284 -16.49 -59.24 24.14
N SER A 285 -17.73 -59.41 24.62
CA SER A 285 -18.17 -60.63 25.30
C SER A 285 -18.55 -61.77 24.36
N TRP A 286 -18.54 -61.53 23.04
CA TRP A 286 -18.86 -62.52 22.02
C TRP A 286 -17.60 -62.91 21.23
N GLY A 287 -17.49 -64.18 20.82
CA GLY A 287 -16.34 -64.67 20.07
C GLY A 287 -15.03 -64.61 20.88
N ASP A 288 -13.92 -64.46 20.17
CA ASP A 288 -12.60 -64.21 20.74
C ASP A 288 -12.44 -62.69 20.97
N SER A 289 -13.00 -62.20 22.08
CA SER A 289 -13.00 -60.77 22.41
C SER A 289 -13.61 -59.87 21.32
N GLY A 290 -14.62 -60.37 20.60
CA GLY A 290 -15.28 -59.70 19.48
C GLY A 290 -14.78 -60.11 18.09
N TYR A 291 -13.77 -60.97 18.02
CA TYR A 291 -13.22 -61.48 16.77
C TYR A 291 -13.57 -62.95 16.55
N PHE A 292 -13.51 -63.40 15.30
CA PHE A 292 -13.66 -64.80 14.93
C PHE A 292 -13.01 -65.06 13.57
N TRP A 293 -12.82 -66.34 13.23
CA TRP A 293 -12.24 -66.76 11.96
C TRP A 293 -13.30 -67.29 11.01
N VAL A 294 -13.27 -66.88 9.75
CA VAL A 294 -14.16 -67.39 8.69
C VAL A 294 -13.34 -68.17 7.68
N SER A 295 -13.72 -69.42 7.40
CA SER A 295 -13.03 -70.27 6.43
C SER A 295 -12.98 -69.62 5.05
N TYR A 296 -11.85 -69.75 4.32
CA TYR A 296 -11.80 -69.35 2.90
C TYR A 296 -12.81 -70.10 2.03
N TYR A 297 -13.23 -71.29 2.46
CA TYR A 297 -14.20 -72.11 1.76
C TYR A 297 -15.65 -71.69 1.99
N ASP A 298 -15.89 -70.71 2.86
CA ASP A 298 -17.23 -70.16 3.08
C ASP A 298 -17.83 -69.63 1.78
N THR A 299 -19.08 -70.01 1.51
CA THR A 299 -19.74 -69.76 0.23
C THR A 299 -20.38 -68.38 0.13
N LYS A 300 -20.33 -67.57 1.21
CA LYS A 300 -21.06 -66.31 1.32
C LYS A 300 -20.23 -65.14 1.83
N ILE A 301 -19.05 -65.36 2.43
CA ILE A 301 -18.15 -64.30 2.84
C ILE A 301 -17.64 -63.50 1.62
N ALA A 302 -17.69 -62.17 1.74
CA ALA A 302 -17.28 -61.21 0.71
C ALA A 302 -18.03 -61.37 -0.63
N ASN A 303 -19.34 -61.65 -0.56
CA ASN A 303 -20.25 -61.52 -1.69
C ASN A 303 -20.41 -60.06 -2.13
N GLU A 304 -20.46 -59.14 -1.17
CA GLU A 304 -20.33 -57.70 -1.38
C GLU A 304 -19.15 -57.23 -0.54
N THR A 305 -18.30 -56.38 -1.12
CA THR A 305 -17.09 -55.89 -0.46
C THR A 305 -16.92 -54.41 -0.76
N PHE A 306 -16.79 -53.61 0.29
CA PHE A 306 -16.66 -52.16 0.22
C PHE A 306 -15.40 -51.70 0.97
N VAL A 307 -14.66 -50.79 0.34
CA VAL A 307 -13.44 -50.19 0.90
C VAL A 307 -13.68 -48.69 1.01
N PHE A 308 -13.78 -48.18 2.24
CA PHE A 308 -13.94 -46.74 2.50
C PHE A 308 -12.57 -46.14 2.78
N THR A 309 -12.09 -45.27 1.89
CA THR A 309 -10.69 -44.83 1.92
C THR A 309 -10.53 -43.34 1.63
N GLU A 310 -9.37 -42.82 2.02
CA GLU A 310 -8.89 -41.47 1.71
C GLU A 310 -9.80 -40.37 2.25
N ALA A 311 -10.44 -40.56 3.41
CA ALA A 311 -11.27 -39.50 3.96
C ALA A 311 -10.43 -38.34 4.49
N GLU A 312 -10.73 -37.15 3.98
CA GLU A 312 -9.99 -35.93 4.24
C GLU A 312 -10.68 -35.07 5.30
N SER A 313 -10.00 -34.01 5.78
CA SER A 313 -10.59 -33.02 6.68
C SER A 313 -11.88 -32.44 6.10
N ALA A 314 -12.91 -32.28 6.94
CA ALA A 314 -14.15 -31.60 6.54
C ALA A 314 -13.95 -30.11 6.15
N SER A 315 -12.76 -29.55 6.38
CA SER A 315 -12.37 -28.19 5.96
C SER A 315 -11.75 -28.12 4.56
N ASN A 316 -11.59 -29.24 3.85
CA ASN A 316 -10.96 -29.28 2.52
C ASN A 316 -11.79 -28.51 1.47
N TYR A 317 -13.10 -28.40 1.67
CA TYR A 317 -14.04 -27.69 0.81
C TYR A 317 -15.04 -26.88 1.63
N SER A 318 -15.55 -25.82 1.03
CA SER A 318 -16.61 -24.98 1.59
C SER A 318 -18.01 -25.47 1.25
N ARG A 319 -18.18 -26.14 0.08
CA ARG A 319 -19.50 -26.58 -0.41
C ARG A 319 -19.40 -27.75 -1.38
N GLY A 320 -20.37 -28.67 -1.28
CA GLY A 320 -20.66 -29.69 -2.28
C GLY A 320 -21.93 -29.38 -3.07
N TYR A 321 -21.81 -29.38 -4.39
CA TYR A 321 -22.91 -29.27 -5.34
C TYR A 321 -23.29 -30.67 -5.81
N GLN A 322 -24.54 -31.06 -5.62
CA GLN A 322 -25.05 -32.40 -5.91
C GLN A 322 -26.57 -32.37 -6.09
N TYR A 323 -27.09 -33.33 -6.86
CA TYR A 323 -28.53 -33.58 -7.02
C TYR A 323 -28.92 -35.02 -6.68
N ASP A 324 -27.96 -35.81 -6.18
CA ASP A 324 -28.00 -37.24 -5.96
C ASP A 324 -27.63 -37.60 -4.49
N PRO A 325 -28.40 -37.16 -3.49
CA PRO A 325 -28.10 -37.41 -2.07
C PRO A 325 -28.08 -38.90 -1.66
N LEU A 326 -28.77 -39.78 -2.38
CA LEU A 326 -28.79 -41.24 -2.19
C LEU A 326 -27.73 -41.96 -3.03
N GLY A 327 -26.89 -41.21 -3.77
CA GLY A 327 -25.79 -41.73 -4.56
C GLY A 327 -26.23 -42.65 -5.70
N ALA A 328 -25.30 -43.46 -6.20
CA ALA A 328 -25.60 -44.41 -7.26
C ALA A 328 -26.43 -45.57 -6.70
N THR A 329 -27.71 -45.63 -7.09
CA THR A 329 -28.60 -46.75 -6.77
C THR A 329 -28.91 -47.62 -8.00
N SER A 330 -28.41 -47.20 -9.17
CA SER A 330 -28.55 -47.93 -10.43
C SER A 330 -27.53 -47.45 -11.47
N PHE A 331 -27.26 -48.29 -12.47
CA PHE A 331 -26.48 -47.95 -13.66
C PHE A 331 -27.28 -48.21 -14.94
N TRP A 332 -27.04 -47.40 -15.98
CA TRP A 332 -27.86 -47.39 -17.20
C TRP A 332 -27.03 -47.20 -18.48
N SER A 333 -27.65 -47.51 -19.62
CA SER A 333 -27.12 -47.28 -20.96
C SER A 333 -28.17 -46.69 -21.90
N PHE A 334 -27.69 -45.96 -22.92
CA PHE A 334 -28.45 -45.69 -24.14
C PHE A 334 -27.72 -46.30 -25.33
N GLY A 335 -28.34 -47.25 -26.02
CA GLY A 335 -27.75 -47.88 -27.22
C GLY A 335 -26.70 -48.97 -26.95
N ASN A 336 -26.64 -49.55 -25.73
CA ASN A 336 -25.71 -50.62 -25.36
C ASN A 336 -24.24 -50.29 -25.70
N THR A 337 -23.72 -49.24 -25.08
CA THR A 337 -22.40 -48.66 -25.38
C THR A 337 -21.49 -48.76 -24.17
N THR A 338 -20.19 -48.93 -24.40
CA THR A 338 -19.18 -48.87 -23.35
C THR A 338 -18.77 -47.43 -23.00
N VAL A 339 -19.28 -46.43 -23.73
CA VAL A 339 -18.97 -45.02 -23.50
C VAL A 339 -20.22 -44.28 -23.04
N GLY A 340 -20.17 -43.67 -21.85
CA GLY A 340 -21.24 -42.84 -21.30
C GLY A 340 -20.83 -41.38 -21.24
N TRP A 341 -21.70 -40.50 -21.74
CA TRP A 341 -21.59 -39.05 -21.52
C TRP A 341 -22.74 -38.58 -20.65
N TYR A 342 -22.40 -37.93 -19.54
CA TYR A 342 -23.38 -37.40 -18.59
C TYR A 342 -22.86 -36.15 -17.90
N ALA A 343 -23.78 -35.31 -17.44
CA ALA A 343 -23.42 -34.03 -16.85
C ALA A 343 -24.47 -33.52 -15.86
N ASN A 344 -24.00 -32.78 -14.86
CA ASN A 344 -24.85 -31.92 -14.04
C ASN A 344 -24.53 -30.44 -14.31
N ILE A 345 -25.56 -29.62 -14.43
CA ILE A 345 -25.43 -28.15 -14.46
C ILE A 345 -25.77 -27.60 -13.07
N PHE A 346 -24.85 -26.85 -12.49
CA PHE A 346 -24.99 -26.20 -11.20
C PHE A 346 -25.03 -24.67 -11.37
N THR A 347 -25.58 -23.99 -10.37
CA THR A 347 -25.49 -22.52 -10.27
C THR A 347 -24.63 -22.20 -9.06
N ALA A 348 -23.52 -21.49 -9.27
CA ALA A 348 -22.63 -21.07 -8.20
C ALA A 348 -23.37 -20.15 -7.22
N LEU A 349 -23.31 -20.47 -5.93
CA LEU A 349 -24.05 -19.74 -4.90
C LEU A 349 -23.22 -18.70 -4.15
N ASP A 350 -21.90 -18.89 -4.12
CA ASP A 350 -20.99 -18.10 -3.31
C ASP A 350 -19.98 -17.34 -4.20
N SER A 351 -19.56 -16.16 -3.76
CA SER A 351 -18.53 -15.36 -4.43
C SER A 351 -17.12 -15.77 -4.00
N GLY A 352 -16.11 -15.53 -4.86
CA GLY A 352 -14.70 -15.83 -4.55
C GLY A 352 -14.42 -17.32 -4.34
N GLN A 353 -15.18 -18.21 -5.00
CA GLN A 353 -14.99 -19.65 -4.92
C GLN A 353 -14.40 -20.20 -6.21
N ALA A 354 -13.80 -21.38 -6.11
CA ALA A 354 -13.38 -22.18 -7.24
C ALA A 354 -13.78 -23.64 -7.03
N VAL A 355 -14.10 -24.33 -8.13
CA VAL A 355 -14.23 -25.79 -8.14
C VAL A 355 -12.84 -26.39 -7.97
N LYS A 356 -12.65 -27.20 -6.93
CA LYS A 356 -11.37 -27.83 -6.58
C LYS A 356 -11.37 -29.34 -6.76
N ALA A 357 -12.54 -29.97 -6.76
CA ALA A 357 -12.69 -31.37 -7.09
C ALA A 357 -14.05 -31.66 -7.72
N VAL A 358 -14.13 -32.80 -8.39
CA VAL A 358 -15.35 -33.35 -8.97
C VAL A 358 -15.46 -34.80 -8.56
N ALA A 359 -16.68 -35.30 -8.38
CA ALA A 359 -16.88 -36.70 -8.01
C ALA A 359 -17.99 -37.36 -8.82
N PHE A 360 -17.83 -38.65 -9.08
CA PHE A 360 -18.78 -39.46 -9.82
C PHE A 360 -18.60 -40.95 -9.50
N HIS A 361 -19.52 -41.78 -10.00
CA HIS A 361 -19.45 -43.23 -9.79
C HIS A 361 -19.09 -43.99 -11.07
N THR A 362 -18.46 -45.15 -10.92
CA THR A 362 -18.22 -46.12 -12.00
C THR A 362 -18.77 -47.49 -11.63
N TYR A 363 -19.32 -48.19 -12.62
CA TYR A 363 -19.89 -49.53 -12.44
C TYR A 363 -18.82 -50.63 -12.33
N ASP A 364 -17.69 -50.44 -13.00
CA ASP A 364 -16.69 -51.45 -13.26
C ASP A 364 -15.28 -50.91 -12.97
N SER A 365 -14.32 -51.82 -12.92
CA SER A 365 -12.89 -51.56 -12.77
C SER A 365 -12.25 -51.08 -14.08
N ASP A 366 -11.08 -50.45 -13.96
CA ASP A 366 -10.24 -49.95 -15.05
C ASP A 366 -10.96 -49.01 -16.05
N VAL A 367 -11.84 -48.15 -15.53
CA VAL A 367 -12.64 -47.22 -16.33
C VAL A 367 -11.83 -45.97 -16.65
N ALA A 368 -11.59 -45.73 -17.94
CA ALA A 368 -10.99 -44.48 -18.39
C ALA A 368 -12.02 -43.35 -18.33
N TYR A 369 -11.61 -42.17 -17.85
CA TYR A 369 -12.51 -41.03 -17.71
C TYR A 369 -11.93 -39.74 -18.29
N GLU A 370 -12.84 -38.85 -18.69
CA GLU A 370 -12.58 -37.42 -18.86
C GLU A 370 -13.61 -36.65 -18.01
N ALA A 371 -13.14 -35.90 -17.01
CA ALA A 371 -13.97 -35.04 -16.19
C ALA A 371 -13.71 -33.57 -16.56
N ARG A 372 -14.72 -32.94 -17.17
CA ARG A 372 -14.60 -31.62 -17.78
C ARG A 372 -15.42 -30.60 -17.02
N VAL A 373 -14.80 -29.45 -16.72
CA VAL A 373 -15.46 -28.33 -16.04
C VAL A 373 -15.71 -27.23 -17.06
N TYR A 374 -16.98 -26.89 -17.26
CA TYR A 374 -17.38 -25.74 -18.09
C TYR A 374 -17.93 -24.62 -17.22
N THR A 375 -17.55 -23.39 -17.53
CA THR A 375 -18.00 -22.16 -16.86
C THR A 375 -18.84 -21.32 -17.82
N GLU A 376 -19.64 -20.36 -17.32
CA GLU A 376 -20.56 -19.54 -18.14
C GLU A 376 -21.56 -20.37 -18.98
N VAL A 377 -22.07 -21.46 -18.40
CA VAL A 377 -22.93 -22.42 -19.12
C VAL A 377 -24.36 -21.89 -19.27
N THR A 378 -24.95 -22.02 -20.46
CA THR A 378 -26.37 -21.74 -20.68
C THR A 378 -27.24 -22.90 -20.19
N ALA A 379 -28.40 -22.59 -19.59
CA ALA A 379 -29.35 -23.61 -19.15
C ALA A 379 -29.74 -24.55 -20.32
N GLY A 380 -29.85 -25.85 -20.06
CA GLY A 380 -30.17 -26.82 -21.12
C GLY A 380 -28.99 -27.34 -21.93
N ALA A 381 -27.81 -26.70 -21.87
CA ALA A 381 -26.70 -27.00 -22.77
C ALA A 381 -25.37 -27.15 -22.00
N PRO A 382 -25.06 -28.34 -21.46
CA PRO A 382 -23.91 -28.57 -20.56
C PRO A 382 -22.55 -28.12 -21.10
N ARG A 383 -22.35 -28.09 -22.42
CA ARG A 383 -21.06 -27.72 -23.06
C ARG A 383 -21.07 -26.33 -23.74
N SER A 384 -22.10 -25.52 -23.53
CA SER A 384 -22.25 -24.21 -24.21
C SER A 384 -21.26 -23.12 -23.76
N GLY A 385 -20.72 -23.25 -22.54
CA GLY A 385 -19.82 -22.28 -21.95
C GLY A 385 -18.33 -22.49 -22.31
N THR A 386 -17.44 -21.87 -21.55
CA THR A 386 -15.99 -22.03 -21.70
C THR A 386 -15.54 -23.33 -21.02
N LEU A 387 -14.84 -24.19 -21.76
CA LEU A 387 -14.13 -25.33 -21.16
C LEU A 387 -12.95 -24.80 -20.35
N ALA A 388 -13.08 -24.82 -19.02
CA ALA A 388 -12.06 -24.29 -18.12
C ALA A 388 -10.98 -25.33 -17.80
N TYR A 389 -11.36 -26.61 -17.63
CA TYR A 389 -10.43 -27.68 -17.32
C TYR A 389 -10.92 -29.06 -17.76
N THR A 390 -9.99 -29.97 -18.02
CA THR A 390 -10.27 -31.40 -18.25
C THR A 390 -9.27 -32.24 -17.45
N ALA A 391 -9.78 -33.03 -16.50
CA ALA A 391 -9.04 -34.09 -15.86
C ALA A 391 -9.23 -35.39 -16.67
N THR A 392 -8.16 -36.17 -16.84
CA THR A 392 -8.23 -37.49 -17.46
C THR A 392 -7.48 -38.50 -16.62
N GLY A 393 -7.91 -39.76 -16.68
CA GLY A 393 -7.23 -40.85 -15.99
C GLY A 393 -7.97 -42.18 -16.17
N THR A 394 -7.53 -43.17 -15.42
CA THR A 394 -8.17 -44.49 -15.32
C THR A 394 -8.43 -44.81 -13.87
N LEU A 395 -9.68 -45.17 -13.56
CA LEU A 395 -10.11 -45.57 -12.23
C LEU A 395 -9.96 -47.08 -12.10
N ALA A 396 -9.10 -47.52 -11.19
CA ALA A 396 -8.76 -48.92 -11.05
C ALA A 396 -9.92 -49.77 -10.52
N TYR A 397 -10.72 -49.22 -9.62
CA TYR A 397 -11.83 -49.92 -8.98
C TYR A 397 -13.17 -49.30 -9.39
N ALA A 398 -14.23 -50.11 -9.35
CA ALA A 398 -15.61 -49.61 -9.36
C ALA A 398 -15.92 -48.87 -8.06
N GLY A 399 -16.91 -47.96 -8.08
CA GLY A 399 -17.41 -47.30 -6.88
C GLY A 399 -17.53 -45.78 -7.02
N TYR A 400 -17.30 -45.06 -5.91
CA TYR A 400 -17.36 -43.60 -5.82
C TYR A 400 -15.96 -43.01 -5.86
N HIS A 401 -15.76 -42.00 -6.71
CA HIS A 401 -14.46 -41.41 -6.95
C HIS A 401 -14.47 -39.90 -6.86
N THR A 402 -13.52 -39.33 -6.11
CA THR A 402 -13.27 -37.88 -6.11
C THR A 402 -11.97 -37.57 -6.83
N ILE A 403 -12.06 -36.76 -7.88
CA ILE A 403 -10.95 -36.30 -8.69
C ILE A 403 -10.61 -34.87 -8.30
N GLN A 404 -9.44 -34.69 -7.68
CA GLN A 404 -8.86 -33.37 -7.45
C GLN A 404 -8.52 -32.73 -8.79
N ILE A 405 -8.84 -31.44 -8.93
CA ILE A 405 -8.49 -30.66 -10.11
C ILE A 405 -7.79 -29.37 -9.70
N PRO A 406 -6.96 -28.76 -10.58
CA PRO A 406 -6.59 -27.37 -10.42
C PRO A 406 -7.86 -26.53 -10.27
N GLN A 407 -7.78 -25.51 -9.43
CA GLN A 407 -8.95 -24.71 -9.14
C GLN A 407 -9.53 -24.05 -10.40
N VAL A 408 -10.85 -24.09 -10.55
CA VAL A 408 -11.59 -23.41 -11.61
C VAL A 408 -12.47 -22.35 -10.98
N ALA A 409 -12.10 -21.07 -11.16
CA ALA A 409 -12.84 -19.96 -10.58
C ALA A 409 -14.29 -19.91 -11.09
N ILE A 410 -15.22 -19.67 -10.16
CA ILE A 410 -16.64 -19.50 -10.43
C ILE A 410 -17.15 -18.24 -9.73
N THR A 411 -18.10 -17.57 -10.35
CA THR A 411 -18.70 -16.34 -9.82
C THR A 411 -20.13 -16.63 -9.35
N SER A 412 -20.53 -16.07 -8.21
CA SER A 412 -21.91 -16.19 -7.71
C SER A 412 -22.95 -15.86 -8.79
N GLY A 413 -23.94 -16.73 -8.95
CA GLY A 413 -25.00 -16.63 -9.96
C GLY A 413 -24.65 -17.20 -11.34
N GLN A 414 -23.37 -17.45 -11.61
CA GLN A 414 -22.91 -18.12 -12.84
C GLN A 414 -23.33 -19.58 -12.83
N ARG A 415 -23.73 -20.10 -14.00
CA ARG A 415 -23.90 -21.54 -14.20
C ARG A 415 -22.58 -22.17 -14.65
N PHE A 416 -22.29 -23.34 -14.08
CA PHE A 416 -21.16 -24.18 -14.48
C PHE A 416 -21.64 -25.62 -14.60
N SER A 417 -20.96 -26.43 -15.38
CA SER A 417 -21.30 -27.85 -15.53
C SER A 417 -20.09 -28.73 -15.30
N ILE A 418 -20.35 -29.91 -14.77
CA ILE A 418 -19.39 -31.01 -14.73
C ILE A 418 -19.86 -32.03 -15.74
N VAL A 419 -19.05 -32.26 -16.77
CA VAL A 419 -19.32 -33.20 -17.86
C VAL A 419 -18.36 -34.37 -17.74
N ILE A 420 -18.89 -35.57 -17.53
CA ILE A 420 -18.12 -36.80 -17.45
C ILE A 420 -18.27 -37.58 -18.75
N LYS A 421 -17.15 -38.06 -19.26
CA LYS A 421 -17.08 -39.16 -20.22
C LYS A 421 -16.45 -40.35 -19.52
N ALA A 422 -17.17 -41.44 -19.37
CA ALA A 422 -16.63 -42.69 -18.84
C ALA A 422 -16.55 -43.72 -19.97
N THR A 423 -15.41 -44.40 -20.10
CA THR A 423 -15.13 -45.42 -21.12
C THR A 423 -14.77 -46.72 -20.43
N TYR A 424 -15.66 -47.71 -20.57
CA TYR A 424 -15.56 -49.02 -19.97
C TYR A 424 -14.92 -50.02 -20.95
N ASN A 425 -14.27 -51.06 -20.42
CA ASN A 425 -13.63 -52.07 -21.25
C ASN A 425 -14.63 -53.12 -21.77
N SER A 426 -15.63 -53.47 -20.95
CA SER A 426 -16.56 -54.57 -21.21
C SER A 426 -18.01 -54.22 -20.84
N ALA A 427 -18.23 -53.58 -19.69
CA ALA A 427 -19.56 -53.18 -19.25
C ALA A 427 -20.19 -52.13 -20.19
N THR A 428 -21.48 -52.32 -20.49
CA THR A 428 -22.22 -51.45 -21.40
C THR A 428 -23.25 -50.57 -20.69
N TYR A 429 -23.12 -50.35 -19.38
CA TYR A 429 -24.04 -49.52 -18.57
C TYR A 429 -23.32 -48.33 -17.92
N PRO A 430 -22.83 -47.36 -18.70
CA PRO A 430 -21.84 -46.41 -18.24
C PRO A 430 -22.41 -45.25 -17.40
N LEU A 431 -23.73 -45.18 -17.20
CA LEU A 431 -24.40 -44.04 -16.58
C LEU A 431 -24.81 -44.33 -15.13
N PRO A 432 -24.11 -43.76 -14.13
CA PRO A 432 -24.54 -43.86 -12.73
C PRO A 432 -25.72 -42.94 -12.48
N VAL A 433 -26.81 -43.46 -11.93
CA VAL A 433 -27.98 -42.65 -11.59
C VAL A 433 -28.50 -42.93 -10.18
N GLU A 434 -29.04 -41.89 -9.58
CA GLU A 434 -29.89 -41.98 -8.39
C GLU A 434 -31.30 -42.35 -8.85
N TYR A 435 -31.58 -43.65 -8.93
CA TYR A 435 -32.89 -44.17 -9.32
C TYR A 435 -33.83 -44.33 -8.10
N PRO A 436 -35.13 -43.99 -8.22
CA PRO A 436 -36.11 -44.16 -7.16
C PRO A 436 -36.65 -45.60 -7.10
N TRP A 437 -35.91 -46.51 -6.48
CA TRP A 437 -36.40 -47.85 -6.19
C TRP A 437 -37.45 -47.80 -5.08
N ASP A 438 -38.62 -48.38 -5.33
CA ASP A 438 -39.65 -48.53 -4.30
C ASP A 438 -39.10 -49.32 -3.10
N ASN A 439 -39.37 -48.82 -1.89
CA ASN A 439 -38.90 -49.44 -0.64
C ASN A 439 -37.37 -49.63 -0.60
N TYR A 440 -36.62 -48.66 -1.13
CA TYR A 440 -35.19 -48.52 -0.93
C TYR A 440 -34.79 -47.04 -1.06
N SER A 441 -34.92 -46.47 -2.25
CA SER A 441 -34.49 -45.11 -2.58
C SER A 441 -35.64 -44.27 -3.14
N SER A 442 -36.88 -44.52 -2.72
CA SER A 442 -38.07 -43.87 -3.29
C SER A 442 -38.09 -42.35 -3.13
N GLY A 443 -37.29 -41.82 -2.19
CA GLY A 443 -37.06 -40.40 -1.98
C GLY A 443 -36.19 -39.70 -3.04
N ALA A 444 -35.61 -40.41 -4.00
CA ALA A 444 -34.86 -39.81 -5.10
C ALA A 444 -35.77 -38.90 -5.95
N THR A 445 -35.28 -37.71 -6.29
CA THR A 445 -36.04 -36.72 -7.06
C THR A 445 -35.14 -36.01 -8.06
N ALA A 446 -35.73 -35.59 -9.18
CA ALA A 446 -35.07 -34.78 -10.19
C ALA A 446 -35.96 -33.64 -10.67
N SER A 447 -35.34 -32.55 -11.08
CA SER A 447 -35.97 -31.40 -11.72
C SER A 447 -35.35 -31.13 -13.08
N SER A 448 -36.15 -30.67 -14.03
CA SER A 448 -35.63 -30.24 -15.32
C SER A 448 -34.58 -29.15 -15.13
N GLY A 449 -33.50 -29.22 -15.90
CA GLY A 449 -32.36 -28.31 -15.78
C GLY A 449 -31.16 -28.87 -15.00
N GLN A 450 -31.30 -30.02 -14.34
CA GLN A 450 -30.27 -30.58 -13.45
C GLN A 450 -29.31 -31.51 -14.18
N SER A 451 -29.80 -32.69 -14.56
CA SER A 451 -29.02 -33.80 -15.11
C SER A 451 -29.23 -33.95 -16.62
N TYR A 452 -28.13 -34.21 -17.31
CA TYR A 452 -28.12 -34.38 -18.75
C TYR A 452 -27.30 -35.60 -19.16
N ILE A 453 -27.69 -36.20 -20.27
CA ILE A 453 -27.01 -37.33 -20.90
C ILE A 453 -26.76 -37.06 -22.37
N SER A 454 -25.82 -37.79 -22.95
CA SER A 454 -25.51 -37.73 -24.37
C SER A 454 -24.97 -39.08 -24.86
N THR A 455 -25.23 -39.42 -26.13
CA THR A 455 -24.68 -40.62 -26.78
C THR A 455 -23.43 -40.33 -27.59
N ASP A 456 -23.25 -39.09 -28.04
CA ASP A 456 -22.17 -38.64 -28.93
C ASP A 456 -21.25 -37.59 -28.26
N GLY A 457 -21.63 -37.09 -27.09
CA GLY A 457 -20.97 -35.99 -26.37
C GLY A 457 -21.31 -34.60 -26.91
N THR A 458 -22.11 -34.49 -27.96
CA THR A 458 -22.49 -33.23 -28.63
C THR A 458 -23.97 -32.89 -28.46
N SER A 459 -24.84 -33.89 -28.57
CA SER A 459 -26.30 -33.77 -28.44
C SER A 459 -26.69 -34.13 -27.02
N TRP A 460 -27.22 -33.15 -26.26
CA TRP A 460 -27.51 -33.30 -24.83
C TRP A 460 -29.01 -33.32 -24.56
N TYR A 461 -29.42 -34.26 -23.71
CA TYR A 461 -30.82 -34.49 -23.36
C TYR A 461 -31.01 -34.40 -21.85
N ASP A 462 -32.01 -33.63 -21.43
CA ASP A 462 -32.42 -33.56 -20.02
C ASP A 462 -33.02 -34.90 -19.61
N LEU A 463 -32.52 -35.46 -18.50
CA LEU A 463 -32.91 -36.79 -18.02
C LEU A 463 -34.40 -36.84 -17.64
N THR A 464 -34.95 -35.74 -17.14
CA THR A 464 -36.37 -35.66 -16.75
C THR A 464 -37.33 -35.70 -17.95
N ALA A 465 -36.82 -35.45 -19.16
CA ALA A 465 -37.58 -35.58 -20.40
C ALA A 465 -37.54 -36.99 -20.99
N GLN A 466 -36.72 -37.91 -20.44
CA GLN A 466 -36.55 -39.27 -20.94
C GLN A 466 -37.47 -40.25 -20.20
N ALA A 467 -38.78 -40.15 -20.41
CA ALA A 467 -39.74 -41.07 -19.80
C ALA A 467 -39.63 -42.48 -20.42
N SER A 468 -39.80 -43.50 -19.58
CA SER A 468 -39.89 -44.91 -20.00
C SER A 468 -41.14 -45.54 -19.40
N ASP A 469 -41.99 -46.13 -20.24
CA ASP A 469 -43.17 -46.88 -19.76
C ASP A 469 -42.76 -48.12 -18.95
N THR A 470 -41.63 -48.73 -19.31
CA THR A 470 -41.06 -49.88 -18.60
C THR A 470 -40.44 -49.46 -17.26
N TYR A 471 -39.85 -48.26 -17.20
CA TYR A 471 -39.13 -47.76 -16.04
C TYR A 471 -39.52 -46.32 -15.70
N PRO A 472 -40.73 -46.08 -15.15
CA PRO A 472 -41.26 -44.73 -14.94
C PRO A 472 -40.44 -43.89 -13.95
N GLY A 473 -39.65 -44.52 -13.07
CA GLY A 473 -38.75 -43.84 -12.14
C GLY A 473 -37.58 -43.09 -12.81
N PHE A 474 -37.27 -43.40 -14.07
CA PHE A 474 -36.08 -42.86 -14.73
C PHE A 474 -36.15 -41.34 -14.92
N ALA A 475 -37.33 -40.80 -15.25
CA ALA A 475 -37.55 -39.35 -15.36
C ALA A 475 -37.42 -38.59 -14.02
N LYS A 476 -37.31 -39.30 -12.90
CA LYS A 476 -37.06 -38.73 -11.56
C LYS A 476 -35.62 -38.93 -11.10
N SER A 477 -34.75 -39.47 -11.95
CA SER A 477 -33.36 -39.77 -11.60
C SER A 477 -32.44 -38.59 -11.90
N ASN A 478 -31.38 -38.47 -11.13
CA ASN A 478 -30.24 -37.59 -11.44
C ASN A 478 -28.99 -38.43 -11.74
N VAL A 479 -28.11 -37.93 -12.60
CA VAL A 479 -26.79 -38.57 -12.77
C VAL A 479 -25.93 -38.28 -11.54
N CYS A 480 -25.17 -39.27 -11.10
CA CYS A 480 -24.37 -39.17 -9.87
C CYS A 480 -23.06 -38.42 -10.14
N VAL A 481 -23.16 -37.09 -10.25
CA VAL A 481 -22.03 -36.18 -10.48
C VAL A 481 -22.08 -35.05 -9.47
N LYS A 482 -20.96 -34.82 -8.77
CA LYS A 482 -20.81 -33.79 -7.75
C LYS A 482 -19.66 -32.84 -8.10
N ALA A 483 -19.73 -31.61 -7.59
CA ALA A 483 -18.64 -30.64 -7.64
C ALA A 483 -18.36 -30.11 -6.24
N PHE A 484 -17.09 -30.01 -5.87
CA PHE A 484 -16.66 -29.51 -4.57
C PHE A 484 -15.89 -28.21 -4.75
N THR A 485 -16.30 -27.18 -4.01
CA THR A 485 -15.72 -25.85 -4.12
C THR A 485 -15.03 -25.43 -2.84
N GLY A 486 -14.06 -24.53 -2.95
CA GLY A 486 -13.42 -23.84 -1.82
C GLY A 486 -13.05 -22.41 -2.22
N PRO A 487 -12.56 -21.59 -1.27
CA PRO A 487 -12.06 -20.26 -1.57
C PRO A 487 -11.06 -20.31 -2.74
N ALA A 488 -11.27 -19.44 -3.73
CA ALA A 488 -10.35 -19.28 -4.84
C ALA A 488 -9.01 -18.75 -4.30
N GLU A 489 -7.92 -19.40 -4.67
CA GLU A 489 -6.58 -18.93 -4.33
C GLU A 489 -6.12 -17.95 -5.41
N GLU A 490 -5.58 -16.82 -4.99
CA GLU A 490 -5.04 -15.79 -5.88
C GLU A 490 -3.52 -15.73 -5.74
N ILE A 491 -2.85 -15.36 -6.83
CA ILE A 491 -1.42 -15.05 -6.86
C ILE A 491 -1.27 -13.56 -7.21
N ASP A 492 -0.26 -12.92 -6.61
CA ASP A 492 0.11 -11.55 -6.93
C ASP A 492 1.64 -11.39 -6.96
N VAL A 493 2.13 -10.42 -7.72
CA VAL A 493 3.54 -10.03 -7.79
C VAL A 493 3.63 -8.53 -7.53
N THR A 494 4.21 -8.17 -6.39
CA THR A 494 4.19 -6.79 -5.89
C THR A 494 5.52 -6.06 -6.09
N GLY A 495 6.63 -6.79 -6.29
CA GLY A 495 7.93 -6.16 -6.51
C GLY A 495 9.05 -7.12 -6.85
N ILE A 496 10.16 -6.60 -7.36
CA ILE A 496 11.35 -7.36 -7.72
C ILE A 496 12.61 -6.59 -7.31
N THR A 497 13.64 -7.29 -6.81
CA THR A 497 14.90 -6.67 -6.36
C THR A 497 16.12 -7.53 -6.78
N PRO A 498 17.09 -6.94 -7.50
CA PRO A 498 17.04 -5.61 -8.11
C PRO A 498 15.96 -5.52 -9.21
N ALA A 499 15.39 -4.33 -9.44
CA ALA A 499 14.38 -4.08 -10.48
C ALA A 499 14.99 -3.67 -11.83
N THR A 500 16.32 -3.66 -11.93
CA THR A 500 17.05 -3.29 -13.13
C THR A 500 18.15 -4.30 -13.44
N GLY A 501 18.55 -4.37 -14.71
CA GLY A 501 19.61 -5.25 -15.16
C GLY A 501 20.25 -4.80 -16.46
N ILE A 502 21.56 -5.02 -16.59
CA ILE A 502 22.31 -4.66 -17.80
C ILE A 502 22.12 -5.73 -18.87
N THR A 503 21.77 -5.32 -20.08
CA THR A 503 21.67 -6.23 -21.24
C THR A 503 22.99 -6.98 -21.48
N GLY A 504 22.91 -8.26 -21.85
CA GLY A 504 24.09 -9.12 -22.00
C GLY A 504 24.53 -9.85 -20.72
N ASN A 505 24.13 -9.37 -19.54
CA ASN A 505 24.51 -9.96 -18.25
C ASN A 505 23.43 -10.89 -17.68
N SER A 506 23.75 -11.55 -16.56
CA SER A 506 22.76 -12.26 -15.73
C SER A 506 22.53 -11.50 -14.43
N VAL A 507 21.27 -11.41 -13.99
CA VAL A 507 20.89 -10.70 -12.76
C VAL A 507 20.35 -11.67 -11.73
N ALA A 508 20.99 -11.73 -10.57
CA ALA A 508 20.50 -12.49 -9.43
C ALA A 508 19.41 -11.68 -8.70
N VAL A 509 18.16 -12.12 -8.85
CA VAL A 509 17.00 -11.57 -8.15
C VAL A 509 16.96 -12.16 -6.74
N THR A 510 17.25 -11.31 -5.77
CA THR A 510 17.32 -11.68 -4.35
C THR A 510 15.98 -11.59 -3.64
N ASN A 511 15.01 -10.87 -4.23
CA ASN A 511 13.66 -10.77 -3.73
C ASN A 511 12.66 -10.50 -4.86
N LEU A 512 11.94 -11.52 -5.30
CA LEU A 512 10.71 -11.37 -6.07
C LEU A 512 9.55 -11.52 -5.10
N ALA A 513 8.93 -10.39 -4.75
CA ALA A 513 7.91 -10.24 -3.73
C ALA A 513 6.50 -10.36 -4.31
N GLY A 514 5.58 -10.93 -3.53
CA GLY A 514 4.19 -11.12 -3.92
C GLY A 514 3.42 -11.93 -2.88
N SER A 515 2.40 -12.65 -3.33
CA SER A 515 1.60 -13.58 -2.50
C SER A 515 1.11 -14.76 -3.33
N GLY A 516 0.80 -15.88 -2.68
CA GLY A 516 0.25 -17.07 -3.33
C GLY A 516 1.28 -17.90 -4.11
N PHE A 517 2.58 -17.66 -3.90
CA PHE A 517 3.63 -18.46 -4.51
C PHE A 517 3.66 -19.87 -3.91
N LYS A 518 4.05 -20.87 -4.71
CA LYS A 518 4.29 -22.24 -4.24
C LYS A 518 5.59 -22.78 -4.82
N SER A 519 6.02 -23.93 -4.29
CA SER A 519 7.15 -24.68 -4.86
C SER A 519 6.87 -25.06 -6.31
N GLY A 520 7.89 -25.00 -7.17
CA GLY A 520 7.74 -25.23 -8.61
C GLY A 520 7.28 -24.02 -9.44
N ALA A 521 7.16 -22.83 -8.82
CA ALA A 521 6.86 -21.60 -9.53
C ALA A 521 7.87 -21.32 -10.65
N THR A 522 7.39 -20.73 -11.74
CA THR A 522 8.22 -20.24 -12.85
C THR A 522 8.15 -18.73 -12.93
N VAL A 523 9.24 -18.11 -13.38
CA VAL A 523 9.34 -16.65 -13.55
C VAL A 523 9.85 -16.38 -14.96
N LYS A 524 9.25 -15.42 -15.65
CA LYS A 524 9.74 -14.93 -16.93
C LYS A 524 9.56 -13.43 -17.08
N LEU A 525 10.39 -12.80 -17.91
CA LEU A 525 10.16 -11.46 -18.41
C LEU A 525 9.43 -11.52 -19.74
N THR A 526 8.41 -10.68 -19.91
CA THR A 526 7.68 -10.55 -21.19
C THR A 526 7.65 -9.11 -21.65
N LYS A 527 7.74 -8.92 -22.98
CA LYS A 527 7.66 -7.61 -23.63
C LYS A 527 7.06 -7.79 -25.02
N SER A 528 6.11 -6.92 -25.39
CA SER A 528 5.41 -7.01 -26.67
C SER A 528 6.38 -7.00 -27.85
N GLY A 529 6.24 -7.97 -28.76
CA GLY A 529 7.08 -8.13 -29.95
C GLY A 529 8.49 -8.68 -29.68
N GLN A 530 8.78 -9.15 -28.46
CA GLN A 530 10.04 -9.78 -28.08
C GLN A 530 9.81 -11.21 -27.60
N SER A 531 10.83 -12.07 -27.71
CA SER A 531 10.79 -13.40 -27.10
C SER A 531 10.83 -13.30 -25.57
N ASP A 532 10.08 -14.17 -24.90
CA ASP A 532 10.07 -14.26 -23.44
C ASP A 532 11.44 -14.68 -22.90
N ILE A 533 11.86 -14.07 -21.80
CA ILE A 533 13.11 -14.42 -21.09
C ILE A 533 12.74 -15.24 -19.87
N SER A 534 12.98 -16.55 -19.91
CA SER A 534 12.72 -17.43 -18.76
C SER A 534 13.83 -17.29 -17.71
N ALA A 535 13.45 -17.08 -16.45
CA ALA A 535 14.40 -17.08 -15.35
C ALA A 535 14.94 -18.50 -15.10
N THR A 536 16.17 -18.59 -14.61
CA THR A 536 16.80 -19.84 -14.17
C THR A 536 16.95 -19.85 -12.64
N GLY A 537 17.12 -21.02 -12.04
CA GLY A 537 17.34 -21.14 -10.59
C GLY A 537 16.20 -20.59 -9.72
N VAL A 538 14.96 -20.64 -10.21
CA VAL A 538 13.79 -20.19 -9.45
C VAL A 538 13.66 -21.03 -8.18
N THR A 539 13.76 -20.38 -7.02
CA THR A 539 13.72 -21.03 -5.71
C THR A 539 12.56 -20.45 -4.92
N PHE A 540 11.71 -21.33 -4.40
CA PHE A 540 10.64 -20.99 -3.48
C PHE A 540 11.21 -20.77 -2.08
N VAL A 541 11.13 -19.53 -1.59
CA VAL A 541 11.58 -19.19 -0.22
C VAL A 541 10.39 -19.22 0.73
N SER A 542 9.26 -18.64 0.33
CA SER A 542 8.00 -18.65 1.06
C SER A 542 6.84 -18.28 0.13
N ALA A 543 5.60 -18.38 0.62
CA ALA A 543 4.40 -17.99 -0.14
C ALA A 543 4.40 -16.53 -0.63
N THR A 544 5.30 -15.68 -0.12
CA THR A 544 5.43 -14.27 -0.50
C THR A 544 6.78 -13.91 -1.12
N LYS A 545 7.68 -14.89 -1.31
CA LYS A 545 9.03 -14.63 -1.81
C LYS A 545 9.59 -15.76 -2.68
N LEU A 546 10.04 -15.37 -3.87
CA LEU A 546 10.89 -16.18 -4.74
C LEU A 546 12.28 -15.53 -4.91
N THR A 547 13.26 -16.33 -5.29
CA THR A 547 14.55 -15.87 -5.82
C THR A 547 14.81 -16.54 -7.16
N CYS A 548 15.50 -15.88 -8.07
CA CYS A 548 15.84 -16.45 -9.38
C CYS A 548 16.99 -15.71 -10.04
N THR A 549 17.44 -16.18 -11.20
CA THR A 549 18.42 -15.50 -12.05
C THR A 549 17.77 -15.17 -13.39
N LEU A 550 17.88 -13.91 -13.82
CA LEU A 550 17.38 -13.44 -15.10
C LEU A 550 18.53 -13.37 -16.12
N PRO A 551 18.56 -14.23 -17.16
CA PRO A 551 19.57 -14.17 -18.21
C PRO A 551 19.20 -13.11 -19.26
N LEU A 552 19.86 -11.95 -19.25
CA LEU A 552 19.52 -10.81 -20.13
C LEU A 552 20.32 -10.79 -21.44
N ALA A 553 20.88 -11.92 -21.86
CA ALA A 553 21.61 -12.03 -23.12
C ALA A 553 20.67 -11.75 -24.31
N GLY A 554 20.99 -10.72 -25.11
CA GLY A 554 20.14 -10.30 -26.24
C GLY A 554 18.84 -9.58 -25.84
N ALA A 555 18.65 -9.28 -24.55
CA ALA A 555 17.46 -8.58 -24.09
C ALA A 555 17.44 -7.13 -24.60
N VAL A 556 16.37 -6.75 -25.28
CA VAL A 556 16.13 -5.36 -25.68
C VAL A 556 15.92 -4.48 -24.46
N ILE A 557 16.51 -3.29 -24.47
CA ILE A 557 16.42 -2.30 -23.39
C ILE A 557 14.99 -1.82 -23.10
N GLY A 558 14.82 -1.16 -21.96
CA GLY A 558 13.57 -0.57 -21.49
C GLY A 558 12.78 -1.50 -20.55
N PRO A 559 11.53 -1.17 -20.24
CA PRO A 559 10.74 -1.92 -19.28
C PRO A 559 10.27 -3.26 -19.86
N TRP A 560 10.19 -4.26 -18.97
CA TRP A 560 9.68 -5.61 -19.15
C TRP A 560 8.69 -5.93 -18.03
N ASN A 561 7.66 -6.70 -18.35
CA ASN A 561 6.75 -7.24 -17.34
C ASN A 561 7.41 -8.44 -16.66
N VAL A 562 7.19 -8.60 -15.36
CA VAL A 562 7.58 -9.80 -14.63
C VAL A 562 6.35 -10.68 -14.47
N VAL A 563 6.40 -11.88 -15.03
CA VAL A 563 5.30 -12.85 -14.97
C VAL A 563 5.73 -14.00 -14.08
N VAL A 564 4.92 -14.29 -13.06
CA VAL A 564 5.08 -15.45 -12.20
C VAL A 564 3.91 -16.38 -12.42
N THR A 565 4.21 -17.66 -12.66
CA THR A 565 3.21 -18.71 -12.77
C THR A 565 3.45 -19.75 -11.69
N THR A 566 2.41 -20.07 -10.93
CA THR A 566 2.38 -21.14 -9.93
C THR A 566 1.14 -21.98 -10.18
N ASP A 567 1.30 -23.29 -10.31
CA ASP A 567 0.24 -24.18 -10.77
C ASP A 567 -0.36 -23.66 -12.10
N ALA A 568 -1.68 -23.40 -12.13
CA ALA A 568 -2.39 -22.78 -13.24
C ALA A 568 -2.61 -21.26 -13.07
N LEU A 569 -2.15 -20.66 -11.96
CA LEU A 569 -2.32 -19.25 -11.67
C LEU A 569 -1.15 -18.43 -12.22
N THR A 570 -1.43 -17.27 -12.79
CA THR A 570 -0.42 -16.34 -13.29
C THR A 570 -0.68 -14.94 -12.77
N ALA A 571 0.37 -14.29 -12.24
CA ALA A 571 0.36 -12.88 -11.91
C ALA A 571 1.44 -12.15 -12.71
N THR A 572 1.15 -10.89 -13.05
CA THR A 572 2.03 -10.03 -13.84
C THR A 572 2.25 -8.72 -13.12
N LEU A 573 3.51 -8.44 -12.78
CA LEU A 573 3.96 -7.10 -12.41
C LEU A 573 4.32 -6.34 -13.68
N SER A 574 3.42 -5.48 -14.14
CA SER A 574 3.63 -4.68 -15.35
C SER A 574 4.80 -3.72 -15.19
N ASN A 575 5.69 -3.67 -16.19
CA ASN A 575 6.92 -2.87 -16.17
C ASN A 575 7.79 -3.08 -14.92
N GLY A 576 7.70 -4.25 -14.29
CA GLY A 576 8.36 -4.54 -13.02
C GLY A 576 9.89 -4.59 -13.10
N PHE A 577 10.45 -4.86 -14.28
CA PHE A 577 11.91 -4.97 -14.47
C PHE A 577 12.37 -4.14 -15.67
N THR A 578 13.45 -3.38 -15.52
CA THR A 578 13.99 -2.54 -16.61
C THR A 578 15.37 -3.02 -17.05
N VAL A 579 15.51 -3.35 -18.32
CA VAL A 579 16.80 -3.68 -18.93
C VAL A 579 17.47 -2.39 -19.39
N THR A 580 18.70 -2.15 -18.94
CA THR A 580 19.50 -0.96 -19.26
C THR A 580 20.78 -1.36 -19.97
N TYR A 581 21.55 -0.37 -20.41
CA TYR A 581 22.94 -0.59 -20.78
C TYR A 581 23.90 -0.38 -19.61
N ASP A 582 25.20 -0.61 -19.82
CA ASP A 582 26.22 -0.12 -18.90
C ASP A 582 26.18 1.41 -18.77
N PRO A 583 26.20 1.96 -17.54
CA PRO A 583 26.21 3.40 -17.32
C PRO A 583 27.51 4.02 -17.85
N PRO A 584 27.48 5.27 -18.37
CA PRO A 584 28.71 5.97 -18.74
C PRO A 584 29.59 6.20 -17.49
N THR A 585 30.88 6.40 -17.71
CA THR A 585 31.80 6.91 -16.69
C THR A 585 32.55 8.13 -17.21
N VAL A 586 33.00 9.03 -16.33
CA VAL A 586 33.87 10.16 -16.69
C VAL A 586 35.09 10.11 -15.78
N SER A 587 36.28 9.96 -16.37
CA SER A 587 37.53 9.84 -15.64
C SER A 587 38.38 11.10 -15.69
N SER A 588 38.34 11.86 -16.80
CA SER A 588 39.09 13.10 -16.94
C SER A 588 38.52 14.02 -18.00
N ILE A 589 38.92 15.30 -17.97
CA ILE A 589 38.67 16.29 -19.00
C ILE A 589 39.97 17.03 -19.33
N SER A 590 40.24 17.31 -20.61
CA SER A 590 41.45 17.99 -21.08
C SER A 590 41.14 19.06 -22.14
N PRO A 591 41.63 20.30 -21.98
CA PRO A 591 42.28 20.83 -20.77
C PRO A 591 41.30 20.84 -19.57
N ALA A 592 41.82 20.74 -18.34
CA ALA A 592 41.00 20.74 -17.12
C ALA A 592 40.76 22.16 -16.55
N THR A 593 41.38 23.18 -17.13
CA THR A 593 41.24 24.58 -16.71
C THR A 593 41.25 25.52 -17.90
N ALA A 594 40.50 26.62 -17.82
CA ALA A 594 40.52 27.68 -18.83
C ALA A 594 40.04 29.04 -18.32
N LEU A 595 40.49 30.11 -18.97
CA LEU A 595 40.08 31.49 -18.68
C LEU A 595 38.67 31.75 -19.24
N ASN A 596 37.81 32.44 -18.47
CA ASN A 596 36.42 32.72 -18.82
C ASN A 596 36.22 33.79 -19.92
N THR A 597 37.20 33.96 -20.82
CA THR A 597 37.20 35.01 -21.85
C THR A 597 36.72 34.53 -23.21
N ALA A 598 36.74 33.23 -23.48
CA ALA A 598 36.36 32.65 -24.77
C ALA A 598 35.84 31.21 -24.62
N THR A 599 35.16 30.72 -25.67
CA THR A 599 34.81 29.30 -25.80
C THR A 599 36.08 28.45 -25.92
N VAL A 600 36.19 27.40 -25.10
CA VAL A 600 37.28 26.41 -25.21
C VAL A 600 36.89 25.39 -26.27
N THR A 601 37.69 25.26 -27.32
CA THR A 601 37.42 24.33 -28.42
C THR A 601 38.24 23.05 -28.32
N GLY A 602 37.69 21.94 -28.80
CA GLY A 602 38.40 20.65 -28.85
C GLY A 602 38.65 20.02 -27.48
N VAL A 603 37.81 20.31 -26.50
CA VAL A 603 37.86 19.70 -25.16
C VAL A 603 37.58 18.21 -25.27
N GLN A 604 38.42 17.40 -24.62
CA GLN A 604 38.28 15.95 -24.59
C GLN A 604 37.85 15.49 -23.21
N ILE A 605 36.65 14.89 -23.11
CA ILE A 605 36.15 14.22 -21.91
C ILE A 605 36.40 12.71 -22.09
N THR A 606 37.19 12.11 -21.21
CA THR A 606 37.55 10.68 -21.25
C THR A 606 36.73 9.88 -20.25
N GLY A 607 36.39 8.65 -20.60
CA GLY A 607 35.58 7.74 -19.79
C GLY A 607 35.29 6.42 -20.51
N THR A 608 34.15 5.82 -20.22
CA THR A 608 33.68 4.58 -20.86
C THR A 608 32.18 4.64 -21.18
N TYR A 609 31.74 3.81 -22.13
CA TYR A 609 30.34 3.61 -22.51
C TYR A 609 29.62 4.88 -23.00
N PHE A 610 30.34 5.82 -23.61
CA PHE A 610 29.73 6.98 -24.27
C PHE A 610 29.04 6.59 -25.56
N ARG A 611 27.95 7.27 -25.90
CA ARG A 611 27.09 6.87 -27.04
C ARG A 611 26.85 8.02 -28.01
N ALA A 612 26.47 7.66 -29.23
CA ALA A 612 26.05 8.66 -30.22
C ALA A 612 24.84 9.45 -29.67
N GLY A 613 24.90 10.79 -29.77
CA GLY A 613 23.88 11.68 -29.21
C GLY A 613 24.06 12.02 -27.72
N VAL A 614 25.19 11.65 -27.11
CA VAL A 614 25.54 12.04 -25.73
C VAL A 614 25.43 13.56 -25.52
N GLN A 615 25.01 13.96 -24.33
CA GLN A 615 25.08 15.35 -23.86
C GLN A 615 26.16 15.49 -22.81
N ALA A 616 26.84 16.64 -22.80
CA ALA A 616 27.78 17.01 -21.74
C ALA A 616 27.52 18.45 -21.33
N LYS A 617 27.69 18.75 -20.05
CA LYS A 617 27.57 20.10 -19.49
C LYS A 617 28.52 20.31 -18.33
N LEU A 618 28.84 21.56 -18.05
CA LEU A 618 29.39 21.97 -16.76
C LEU A 618 28.25 22.40 -15.85
N ALA A 619 28.19 21.85 -14.65
CA ALA A 619 27.19 22.19 -13.65
C ALA A 619 27.85 22.77 -12.39
N ARG A 620 27.20 23.76 -11.79
CA ARG A 620 27.58 24.32 -10.48
C ARG A 620 26.33 24.81 -9.77
N SER A 621 26.21 24.49 -8.48
CA SER A 621 25.04 24.87 -7.68
C SER A 621 24.83 26.39 -7.68
N GLY A 622 23.59 26.83 -7.94
CA GLY A 622 23.20 28.25 -8.00
C GLY A 622 23.48 28.95 -9.33
N GLU A 623 24.10 28.27 -10.30
CA GLU A 623 24.43 28.81 -11.62
C GLU A 623 23.69 28.07 -12.74
N THR A 624 23.50 28.74 -13.88
CA THR A 624 22.97 28.10 -15.09
C THR A 624 24.01 27.14 -15.66
N ASP A 625 23.58 25.92 -16.01
CA ASP A 625 24.45 24.92 -16.64
C ASP A 625 25.07 25.45 -17.95
N ILE A 626 26.37 25.18 -18.14
CA ILE A 626 27.08 25.50 -19.38
C ILE A 626 27.00 24.25 -20.27
N ILE A 627 26.13 24.30 -21.29
CA ILE A 627 25.91 23.18 -22.19
C ILE A 627 27.06 23.09 -23.21
N ALA A 628 27.72 21.94 -23.29
CA ALA A 628 28.75 21.71 -24.29
C ALA A 628 28.14 21.71 -25.70
N THR A 629 28.93 22.08 -26.69
CA THR A 629 28.52 22.13 -28.10
C THR A 629 29.45 21.31 -28.97
N SER A 630 29.03 21.00 -30.21
CA SER A 630 29.84 20.24 -31.17
C SER A 630 30.34 18.87 -30.64
N LEU A 631 29.47 18.15 -29.93
CA LEU A 631 29.83 16.87 -29.32
C LEU A 631 29.99 15.78 -30.37
N SER A 632 31.06 15.00 -30.24
CA SER A 632 31.28 13.77 -30.99
C SER A 632 31.91 12.72 -30.09
N VAL A 633 31.53 11.46 -30.28
CA VAL A 633 32.09 10.32 -29.54
C VAL A 633 33.02 9.54 -30.47
N ASN A 634 34.18 9.15 -29.96
CA ASN A 634 35.12 8.33 -30.72
C ASN A 634 34.60 6.89 -30.94
N ALA A 635 35.18 6.18 -31.91
CA ALA A 635 34.74 4.83 -32.27
C ALA A 635 34.81 3.82 -31.11
N SER A 636 35.72 4.02 -30.15
CA SER A 636 35.85 3.16 -28.96
C SER A 636 34.89 3.54 -27.82
N SER A 637 34.03 4.55 -27.97
CA SER A 637 33.07 4.97 -26.93
C SER A 637 33.72 5.41 -25.61
N THR A 638 34.94 5.96 -25.66
CA THR A 638 35.75 6.35 -24.51
C THR A 638 36.13 7.82 -24.45
N VAL A 639 35.94 8.57 -25.53
CA VAL A 639 36.26 10.00 -25.59
C VAL A 639 35.12 10.77 -26.25
N ILE A 640 34.66 11.83 -25.58
CA ILE A 640 33.81 12.88 -26.15
C ILE A 640 34.71 14.06 -26.52
N THR A 641 34.64 14.53 -27.75
CA THR A 641 35.22 15.82 -28.16
C THR A 641 34.12 16.86 -28.26
N CYS A 642 34.28 18.01 -27.59
CA CYS A 642 33.28 19.08 -27.56
C CYS A 642 33.89 20.47 -27.39
N ASN A 643 33.05 21.50 -27.45
CA ASN A 643 33.40 22.88 -27.15
C ASN A 643 32.64 23.36 -25.90
N LEU A 644 33.32 24.11 -25.01
CA LEU A 644 32.75 24.64 -23.78
C LEU A 644 32.62 26.17 -23.86
N PRO A 645 31.40 26.73 -23.99
CA PRO A 645 31.18 28.18 -24.08
C PRO A 645 31.22 28.85 -22.70
N ILE A 646 32.42 29.03 -22.15
CA ILE A 646 32.63 29.52 -20.77
C ILE A 646 32.75 31.04 -20.62
N THR A 647 32.50 31.81 -21.69
CA THR A 647 32.68 33.27 -21.66
C THR A 647 31.79 33.92 -20.59
N GLY A 648 32.38 34.66 -19.67
CA GLY A 648 31.67 35.35 -18.58
C GLY A 648 31.15 34.43 -17.47
N ALA A 649 31.45 33.13 -17.54
CA ALA A 649 31.07 32.18 -16.49
C ALA A 649 31.79 32.48 -15.17
N LEU A 650 31.15 32.09 -14.06
CA LEU A 650 31.68 32.25 -12.70
C LEU A 650 32.97 31.45 -12.51
N GLY A 651 34.03 32.11 -12.03
CA GLY A 651 35.30 31.47 -11.70
C GLY A 651 35.19 30.47 -10.53
N GLY A 652 35.98 29.40 -10.57
CA GLY A 652 35.99 28.29 -9.61
C GLY A 652 35.79 26.93 -10.26
N GLY A 653 35.60 25.89 -9.44
CA GLY A 653 35.37 24.51 -9.90
C GLY A 653 33.95 24.27 -10.40
N TRP A 654 33.83 23.51 -11.48
CA TRP A 654 32.58 23.06 -12.09
C TRP A 654 32.60 21.55 -12.29
N ASP A 655 31.44 20.91 -12.06
CA ASP A 655 31.26 19.48 -12.26
C ASP A 655 31.06 19.18 -13.74
N VAL A 656 31.73 18.16 -14.26
CA VAL A 656 31.53 17.69 -15.64
C VAL A 656 30.47 16.60 -15.61
N MET A 657 29.30 16.87 -16.17
CA MET A 657 28.21 15.90 -16.25
C MET A 657 28.03 15.43 -17.69
N VAL A 658 27.95 14.12 -17.87
CA VAL A 658 27.72 13.45 -19.17
C VAL A 658 26.45 12.60 -19.07
N THR A 659 25.58 12.70 -20.07
CA THR A 659 24.32 11.95 -20.15
C THR A 659 24.22 11.23 -21.48
N ASN A 660 24.09 9.90 -21.45
CA ASN A 660 23.69 9.14 -22.63
C ASN A 660 22.17 9.35 -22.84
N THR A 661 21.77 9.90 -23.99
CA THR A 661 20.39 10.35 -24.21
C THR A 661 19.42 9.23 -24.58
N ASP A 662 19.93 8.08 -24.99
CA ASP A 662 19.14 6.90 -25.37
C ASP A 662 18.55 6.16 -24.16
N ASP A 663 19.21 6.20 -23.00
CA ASP A 663 18.75 5.57 -21.76
C ASP A 663 18.70 6.50 -20.54
N GLY A 664 19.20 7.74 -20.67
CA GLY A 664 19.21 8.75 -19.62
C GLY A 664 20.28 8.55 -18.54
N GLN A 665 21.16 7.55 -18.66
CA GLN A 665 22.18 7.30 -17.64
C GLN A 665 23.24 8.41 -17.65
N THR A 666 23.66 8.82 -16.44
CA THR A 666 24.56 9.97 -16.24
C THR A 666 25.84 9.60 -15.50
N ALA A 667 26.93 10.30 -15.82
CA ALA A 667 28.19 10.26 -15.10
C ALA A 667 28.60 11.68 -14.70
N ILE A 668 29.18 11.84 -13.51
CA ILE A 668 29.64 13.13 -12.98
C ILE A 668 31.09 13.01 -12.54
N LEU A 669 31.93 13.92 -13.02
CA LEU A 669 33.26 14.18 -12.48
C LEU A 669 33.21 15.48 -11.67
N ASN A 670 33.11 15.34 -10.35
CA ASN A 670 32.98 16.46 -9.42
C ASN A 670 34.23 17.37 -9.48
N GLY A 671 34.03 18.67 -9.65
CA GLY A 671 35.09 19.66 -9.78
C GLY A 671 36.05 19.41 -10.95
N GLY A 672 35.62 18.64 -11.96
CA GLY A 672 36.48 18.19 -13.05
C GLY A 672 37.04 19.31 -13.93
N PHE A 673 36.39 20.49 -13.96
CA PHE A 673 36.82 21.62 -14.77
C PHE A 673 36.90 22.92 -13.96
N ALA A 674 38.04 23.61 -13.98
CA ALA A 674 38.23 24.88 -13.30
C ALA A 674 38.13 26.07 -14.28
N ILE A 675 37.23 26.99 -14.00
CA ILE A 675 37.14 28.26 -14.74
C ILE A 675 37.93 29.32 -13.96
N THR A 676 38.89 29.99 -14.60
CA THR A 676 39.65 31.07 -13.99
C THR A 676 39.21 32.43 -14.55
N THR A 677 39.39 33.49 -13.77
CA THR A 677 39.19 34.89 -14.16
C THR A 677 40.53 35.63 -14.20
N PRO A 678 40.64 36.82 -14.80
CA PRO A 678 41.72 37.75 -14.50
C PRO A 678 41.68 38.23 -13.02
N PRO A 679 42.81 38.54 -12.38
CA PRO A 679 42.82 39.10 -11.03
C PRO A 679 42.16 40.48 -11.01
N PRO A 680 41.42 40.84 -9.95
CA PRO A 680 40.79 42.15 -9.85
C PRO A 680 41.87 43.24 -9.75
N ASN A 681 41.53 44.48 -10.11
CA ASN A 681 42.39 45.65 -9.92
C ASN A 681 41.57 46.81 -9.34
N ILE A 682 41.94 47.30 -8.16
CA ILE A 682 41.26 48.40 -7.48
C ILE A 682 41.93 49.72 -7.84
N ALA A 683 41.18 50.62 -8.49
CA ALA A 683 41.66 51.94 -8.88
C ALA A 683 41.37 53.03 -7.83
N SER A 684 40.19 53.02 -7.21
CA SER A 684 39.85 53.95 -6.13
C SER A 684 38.69 53.49 -5.23
N VAL A 685 38.61 54.05 -4.03
CA VAL A 685 37.54 53.84 -3.04
C VAL A 685 37.00 55.19 -2.58
N SER A 686 35.67 55.36 -2.52
CA SER A 686 35.03 56.62 -2.12
C SER A 686 33.75 56.38 -1.30
N PRO A 687 33.47 57.17 -0.24
CA PRO A 687 34.34 58.21 0.33
C PRO A 687 35.58 57.62 1.01
N SER A 688 36.65 58.42 1.15
CA SER A 688 37.90 58.01 1.80
C SER A 688 37.95 58.27 3.30
N THR A 689 36.88 58.84 3.89
CA THR A 689 36.77 59.09 5.34
C THR A 689 35.37 58.75 5.84
N ALA A 690 35.26 58.21 7.07
CA ALA A 690 33.98 57.94 7.73
C ALA A 690 34.12 57.94 9.27
N THR A 691 33.04 58.19 9.99
CA THR A 691 33.02 58.19 11.47
C THR A 691 32.52 56.85 12.00
N ASN A 692 33.09 56.32 13.08
CA ASN A 692 32.83 54.98 13.60
C ASN A 692 31.48 54.80 14.36
N VAL A 693 30.42 55.46 13.92
CA VAL A 693 29.11 55.50 14.62
C VAL A 693 28.00 54.72 13.94
N ASN A 694 28.14 54.44 12.65
CA ASN A 694 27.19 53.65 11.86
C ASN A 694 27.86 53.12 10.59
N SER A 695 27.12 52.40 9.76
CA SER A 695 27.66 51.82 8.53
C SER A 695 28.11 52.88 7.50
N ALA A 696 29.19 52.58 6.79
CA ALA A 696 29.75 53.39 5.71
C ALA A 696 29.47 52.74 4.34
N PRO A 697 28.68 53.37 3.46
CA PRO A 697 28.55 52.94 2.07
C PRO A 697 29.79 53.39 1.28
N LEU A 698 30.50 52.44 0.65
CA LEU A 698 31.66 52.70 -0.18
C LEU A 698 31.41 52.27 -1.63
N VAL A 699 31.97 53.04 -2.55
CA VAL A 699 32.06 52.71 -3.98
C VAL A 699 33.52 52.40 -4.31
N ILE A 700 33.76 51.19 -4.80
CA ILE A 700 35.05 50.70 -5.28
C ILE A 700 35.02 50.73 -6.80
N THR A 701 35.98 51.42 -7.42
CA THR A 701 36.14 51.45 -8.89
C THR A 701 37.47 50.81 -9.28
N GLY A 702 37.52 50.20 -10.46
CA GLY A 702 38.64 49.36 -10.86
C GLY A 702 38.39 48.64 -12.19
N THR A 703 39.07 47.50 -12.41
CA THR A 703 38.81 46.56 -13.50
C THR A 703 38.75 45.13 -12.99
N ASP A 704 38.21 44.22 -13.82
CA ASP A 704 38.24 42.78 -13.58
C ASP A 704 37.52 42.34 -12.28
N PHE A 705 36.49 43.10 -11.91
CA PHE A 705 35.54 42.68 -10.89
C PHE A 705 34.51 41.74 -11.50
N TYR A 706 34.49 40.49 -11.05
CA TYR A 706 33.55 39.50 -11.56
C TYR A 706 32.39 39.25 -10.61
N ARG A 707 31.31 38.69 -11.14
CA ARG A 707 30.17 38.25 -10.34
C ARG A 707 30.67 37.25 -9.28
N GLY A 708 30.14 37.35 -8.05
CA GLY A 708 30.61 36.53 -6.92
C GLY A 708 31.88 37.06 -6.25
N ALA A 709 32.40 38.23 -6.65
CA ALA A 709 33.44 38.91 -5.89
C ALA A 709 32.96 39.21 -4.46
N SER A 710 33.91 39.26 -3.53
CA SER A 710 33.71 39.69 -2.15
C SER A 710 34.62 40.88 -1.86
N VAL A 711 34.21 41.73 -0.92
CA VAL A 711 34.98 42.90 -0.50
C VAL A 711 35.08 42.96 1.02
N LYS A 712 36.21 43.42 1.55
CA LYS A 712 36.41 43.62 2.98
C LYS A 712 37.34 44.81 3.24
N LEU A 713 37.15 45.45 4.38
CA LEU A 713 38.14 46.34 4.96
C LEU A 713 39.05 45.53 5.88
N ALA A 714 40.36 45.67 5.71
CA ALA A 714 41.37 44.97 6.50
C ALA A 714 42.30 45.97 7.17
N ARG A 715 42.69 45.67 8.42
CA ARG A 715 43.71 46.43 9.14
C ARG A 715 44.47 45.51 10.08
N SER A 716 45.79 45.60 10.05
CA SER A 716 46.65 44.80 10.93
C SER A 716 46.28 44.97 12.41
N GLY A 717 46.20 43.86 13.14
CA GLY A 717 45.82 43.83 14.56
C GLY A 717 44.33 44.01 14.85
N ASN A 718 43.47 44.09 13.83
CA ASN A 718 42.02 44.22 13.97
C ASN A 718 41.30 43.13 13.15
N SER A 719 40.05 42.82 13.51
CA SER A 719 39.21 41.92 12.71
C SER A 719 38.78 42.59 11.40
N ASP A 720 38.82 41.83 10.31
CA ASP A 720 38.33 42.28 9.00
C ASP A 720 36.84 42.64 9.06
N ILE A 721 36.47 43.71 8.37
CA ILE A 721 35.08 44.17 8.26
C ILE A 721 34.57 43.79 6.86
N ALA A 722 33.69 42.79 6.80
CA ALA A 722 33.12 42.34 5.53
C ALA A 722 32.14 43.38 4.96
N GLY A 723 32.23 43.64 3.66
CA GLY A 723 31.25 44.45 2.96
C GLY A 723 29.95 43.68 2.75
N THR A 724 28.82 44.34 2.97
CA THR A 724 27.47 43.82 2.75
C THR A 724 26.78 44.58 1.60
N SER A 725 25.64 44.07 1.14
CA SER A 725 24.85 44.72 0.08
C SER A 725 25.64 44.99 -1.21
N LEU A 726 26.48 44.02 -1.61
CA LEU A 726 27.37 44.18 -2.75
C LEU A 726 26.59 44.31 -4.05
N SER A 727 26.84 45.38 -4.80
CA SER A 727 26.28 45.62 -6.13
C SER A 727 27.40 45.83 -7.13
N LEU A 728 27.49 44.93 -8.11
CA LEU A 728 28.44 45.01 -9.22
C LEU A 728 27.77 45.68 -10.43
N THR A 729 28.41 46.72 -10.96
CA THR A 729 28.02 47.39 -12.21
C THR A 729 29.13 47.21 -13.24
N GLY A 730 28.87 46.41 -14.27
CA GLY A 730 29.90 46.01 -15.24
C GLY A 730 31.03 45.21 -14.56
N ASN A 731 32.26 45.31 -15.08
CA ASN A 731 33.46 44.73 -14.46
C ASN A 731 34.37 45.79 -13.81
N THR A 732 33.85 47.01 -13.59
CA THR A 732 34.68 48.17 -13.20
C THR A 732 34.21 48.88 -11.93
N ARG A 733 33.04 48.52 -11.37
CA ARG A 733 32.48 49.21 -10.21
C ARG A 733 31.73 48.28 -9.27
N LEU A 734 32.13 48.27 -8.00
CA LEU A 734 31.45 47.62 -6.89
C LEU A 734 30.94 48.68 -5.91
N ALA A 735 29.74 48.49 -5.35
CA ALA A 735 29.23 49.27 -4.23
C ALA A 735 28.93 48.31 -3.07
N ALA A 736 29.36 48.66 -1.86
CA ALA A 736 29.17 47.85 -0.66
C ALA A 736 28.97 48.73 0.57
N THR A 737 28.34 48.18 1.60
CA THR A 737 28.15 48.84 2.88
C THR A 737 28.94 48.12 3.97
N PHE A 738 29.69 48.86 4.77
CA PHE A 738 30.55 48.32 5.83
C PHE A 738 30.06 48.80 7.17
N ASP A 739 29.74 47.90 8.09
CA ASP A 739 29.44 48.30 9.46
C ASP A 739 30.73 48.63 10.21
N ILE A 740 30.97 49.93 10.40
CA ILE A 740 32.17 50.44 11.07
C ILE A 740 31.89 50.93 12.49
N THR A 741 30.75 50.57 13.06
CA THR A 741 30.35 50.97 14.41
C THR A 741 31.38 50.46 15.43
N GLY A 742 32.00 51.37 16.19
CA GLY A 742 33.04 51.03 17.16
C GLY A 742 34.38 50.60 16.56
N ALA A 743 34.55 50.66 15.24
CA ALA A 743 35.82 50.34 14.59
C ALA A 743 36.94 51.28 15.06
N ALA A 744 38.16 50.75 15.15
CA ALA A 744 39.34 51.52 15.57
C ALA A 744 39.67 52.64 14.58
N ALA A 745 39.91 53.84 15.10
CA ALA A 745 40.28 55.02 14.30
C ALA A 745 41.63 54.83 13.59
N GLY A 746 41.74 55.37 12.37
CA GLY A 746 42.91 55.25 11.49
C GLY A 746 42.59 54.61 10.14
N ASP A 747 43.62 54.30 9.37
CA ASP A 747 43.50 53.84 7.98
C ASP A 747 43.22 52.34 7.87
N TRP A 748 42.29 51.99 6.99
CA TRP A 748 41.90 50.62 6.63
C TRP A 748 42.09 50.37 5.13
N ASP A 749 42.60 49.19 4.78
CA ASP A 749 42.83 48.77 3.40
C ASP A 749 41.57 48.12 2.82
N MET A 750 41.32 48.27 1.52
CA MET A 750 40.22 47.59 0.81
C MET A 750 40.75 46.37 0.07
N VAL A 751 40.17 45.20 0.31
CA VAL A 751 40.50 43.97 -0.41
C VAL A 751 39.30 43.53 -1.24
N VAL A 752 39.51 43.32 -2.55
CA VAL A 752 38.52 42.72 -3.46
C VAL A 752 39.02 41.33 -3.84
N THR A 753 38.18 40.30 -3.70
CA THR A 753 38.51 38.90 -4.04
C THR A 753 37.44 38.32 -4.97
N ASN A 754 37.84 37.90 -6.18
CA ASN A 754 36.98 37.20 -7.13
C ASN A 754 36.69 35.76 -6.66
N ALA A 755 35.66 35.13 -7.23
CA ALA A 755 35.18 33.80 -6.81
C ALA A 755 36.20 32.66 -6.98
N ASP A 756 37.23 32.85 -7.79
CA ASP A 756 38.36 31.93 -7.98
C ASP A 756 39.54 32.22 -7.03
N SER A 757 39.32 33.03 -6.00
CA SER A 757 40.30 33.45 -4.97
C SER A 757 41.39 34.40 -5.43
N GLN A 758 41.34 34.91 -6.67
CA GLN A 758 42.24 35.99 -7.08
C GLN A 758 41.81 37.31 -6.43
N SER A 759 42.76 38.08 -5.92
CA SER A 759 42.48 39.28 -5.13
C SER A 759 43.44 40.43 -5.41
N ASP A 760 43.00 41.63 -5.05
CA ASP A 760 43.80 42.85 -5.05
C ASP A 760 43.50 43.67 -3.78
N THR A 761 44.46 44.49 -3.36
CA THR A 761 44.40 45.28 -2.13
C THR A 761 44.76 46.74 -2.40
N TYR A 762 43.84 47.64 -2.05
CA TYR A 762 44.02 49.08 -2.12
C TYR A 762 44.33 49.62 -0.72
N SER A 763 45.56 50.05 -0.50
CA SER A 763 46.02 50.52 0.81
C SER A 763 45.39 51.86 1.20
N SER A 764 45.12 52.03 2.50
CA SER A 764 44.57 53.28 3.08
C SER A 764 43.29 53.76 2.38
N ALA A 765 42.41 52.81 2.05
CA ALA A 765 41.18 53.05 1.32
C ALA A 765 40.15 53.88 2.10
N LEU A 766 40.10 53.71 3.43
CA LEU A 766 39.17 54.43 4.31
C LEU A 766 39.88 54.83 5.62
N THR A 767 39.92 56.13 5.92
CA THR A 767 40.31 56.63 7.24
C THR A 767 39.08 56.72 8.14
N ILE A 768 39.06 55.92 9.20
CA ILE A 768 37.98 55.94 10.20
C ILE A 768 38.31 56.96 11.30
N VAL A 769 37.35 57.84 11.61
CA VAL A 769 37.44 58.88 12.65
C VAL A 769 36.55 58.51 13.84
N GLN A 770 36.98 58.84 15.06
CA GLN A 770 36.24 58.57 16.30
C GLN A 770 35.21 59.67 16.60
N ALA A 771 33.98 59.28 16.99
CA ALA A 771 32.97 60.22 17.49
C ALA A 771 33.26 60.71 18.91
N ALA A 772 32.70 61.86 19.30
CA ALA A 772 32.82 62.36 20.68
C ALA A 772 31.68 61.83 21.55
N THR A 773 32.03 61.30 22.71
CA THR A 773 31.09 60.71 23.68
C THR A 773 31.37 61.25 25.07
N GLU A 774 30.31 61.52 25.84
CA GLU A 774 30.42 61.96 27.23
C GLU A 774 29.34 61.25 28.07
N ALA A 775 29.72 60.77 29.25
CA ALA A 775 28.80 60.14 30.19
C ALA A 775 28.09 61.21 31.03
N VAL A 776 26.76 61.15 31.14
CA VAL A 776 25.95 62.16 31.84
C VAL A 776 25.10 61.49 32.92
N THR A 777 25.29 61.95 34.17
CA THR A 777 24.50 61.48 35.31
C THR A 777 23.16 62.23 35.37
N ALA A 778 22.04 61.51 35.44
CA ALA A 778 20.69 62.10 35.33
C ALA A 778 20.41 63.16 36.39
N SER A 779 21.00 63.05 37.58
CA SER A 779 20.80 63.97 38.69
C SER A 779 21.64 65.25 38.61
N ALA A 780 22.74 65.26 37.86
CA ALA A 780 23.70 66.38 37.82
C ALA A 780 23.65 67.18 36.52
N GLY A 781 23.17 66.60 35.42
CA GLY A 781 23.33 67.19 34.10
C GLY A 781 24.78 67.14 33.61
N GLY A 782 25.10 67.88 32.56
CA GLY A 782 26.46 67.92 31.99
C GLY A 782 26.56 68.72 30.71
N THR A 783 27.77 68.89 30.20
CA THR A 783 28.05 69.54 28.91
C THR A 783 28.85 68.59 28.04
N VAL A 784 28.38 68.36 26.82
CA VAL A 784 29.08 67.54 25.82
C VAL A 784 29.63 68.46 24.74
N ASN A 785 30.94 68.37 24.48
CA ASN A 785 31.61 69.18 23.47
C ASN A 785 32.02 68.29 22.29
N PHE A 786 31.56 68.65 21.09
CA PHE A 786 31.98 68.02 19.84
C PHE A 786 32.85 69.00 19.04
N PRO A 787 34.17 68.80 18.97
CA PRO A 787 35.02 69.61 18.11
C PRO A 787 34.81 69.19 16.65
N TYR A 788 34.27 70.08 15.83
CA TYR A 788 34.61 70.05 14.40
C TYR A 788 36.02 70.62 14.28
N SER A 789 36.79 70.15 13.30
CA SER A 789 38.14 70.68 13.04
C SER A 789 38.18 72.20 12.76
N THR A 790 37.03 72.87 12.59
CA THR A 790 36.91 74.33 12.40
C THR A 790 35.72 75.02 13.09
N THR A 791 34.83 74.31 13.81
CA THR A 791 33.71 74.88 14.62
C THR A 791 33.46 74.03 15.87
N HIS A 792 32.74 74.54 16.88
CA HIS A 792 32.35 73.73 18.04
C HIS A 792 30.83 73.54 18.09
N ALA A 793 30.37 72.34 18.44
CA ALA A 793 29.01 72.11 18.89
C ALA A 793 29.03 71.75 20.37
N GLU A 794 28.20 72.42 21.16
CA GLU A 794 28.09 72.23 22.60
C GLU A 794 26.65 71.88 22.95
N LEU A 795 26.45 70.77 23.65
CA LEU A 795 25.15 70.35 24.18
C LEU A 795 25.16 70.46 25.70
N VAL A 796 24.36 71.39 26.23
CA VAL A 796 24.19 71.61 27.67
C VAL A 796 22.92 70.90 28.14
N ILE A 797 23.09 70.03 29.13
CA ILE A 797 22.08 69.11 29.66
C ILE A 797 21.77 69.50 31.11
N PRO A 798 20.55 69.98 31.43
CA PRO A 798 20.19 70.34 32.79
C PRO A 798 19.98 69.11 33.70
N PRO A 799 20.08 69.27 35.04
CA PRO A 799 19.70 68.23 35.99
C PRO A 799 18.28 67.72 35.76
N GLY A 800 18.08 66.40 35.79
CA GLY A 800 16.78 65.75 35.57
C GLY A 800 16.36 65.63 34.10
N ALA A 801 17.24 65.95 33.15
CA ALA A 801 16.97 65.85 31.72
C ALA A 801 16.60 64.45 31.23
N PHE A 802 17.11 63.39 31.87
CA PHE A 802 16.81 62.00 31.50
C PHE A 802 16.29 61.22 32.71
N SER A 803 15.49 60.19 32.46
CA SER A 803 14.94 59.33 33.51
C SER A 803 15.97 58.44 34.20
N SER A 804 17.16 58.27 33.61
CA SER A 804 18.31 57.53 34.14
C SER A 804 19.60 58.05 33.52
N ASP A 805 20.75 57.61 34.04
CA ASP A 805 22.05 57.94 33.48
C ASP A 805 22.14 57.49 32.01
N VAL A 806 22.78 58.31 31.18
CA VAL A 806 22.95 58.06 29.74
C VAL A 806 24.36 58.45 29.30
N THR A 807 24.89 57.74 28.32
CA THR A 807 26.04 58.21 27.53
C THR A 807 25.52 58.95 26.31
N VAL A 808 25.88 60.21 26.15
CA VAL A 808 25.49 61.02 25.00
C VAL A 808 26.62 60.96 23.97
N THR A 809 26.26 60.62 22.74
CA THR A 809 27.19 60.59 21.59
C THR A 809 26.81 61.70 20.62
N MET A 810 27.79 62.51 20.22
CA MET A 810 27.67 63.46 19.12
C MET A 810 28.61 63.08 17.99
N ALA A 811 28.12 63.10 16.74
CA ALA A 811 28.92 62.74 15.58
C ALA A 811 28.44 63.42 14.29
N THR A 812 29.34 63.51 13.31
CA THR A 812 28.96 63.79 11.92
C THR A 812 28.38 62.52 11.30
N PRO A 813 27.14 62.54 10.76
CA PRO A 813 26.53 61.36 10.17
C PRO A 813 27.24 60.93 8.87
N ASN A 814 27.45 59.62 8.69
CA ASN A 814 27.99 59.09 7.43
C ASN A 814 26.94 59.12 6.30
N GLY A 815 27.38 59.47 5.09
CA GLY A 815 26.55 59.43 3.87
C GLY A 815 25.71 60.68 3.61
N SER A 816 24.89 60.62 2.55
CA SER A 816 24.00 61.72 2.14
C SER A 816 22.85 61.90 3.14
N GLN A 817 22.60 63.15 3.54
CA GLN A 817 21.52 63.48 4.47
C GLN A 817 20.18 63.67 3.76
N PRO A 818 19.03 63.48 4.45
CA PRO A 818 17.70 63.69 3.86
C PRO A 818 17.52 65.12 3.33
N ASP A 819 16.74 65.25 2.24
CA ASP A 819 16.38 66.53 1.65
C ASP A 819 15.71 67.47 2.67
N PRO A 820 15.91 68.81 2.59
CA PRO A 820 15.41 69.79 3.56
C PRO A 820 13.89 70.05 3.45
N ALA A 821 13.08 68.99 3.40
CA ALA A 821 11.62 69.09 3.35
C ALA A 821 11.03 69.30 4.76
N SER A 822 10.08 70.23 4.90
CA SER A 822 9.35 70.48 6.15
C SER A 822 7.90 70.86 5.88
N SER A 823 6.99 70.51 6.80
CA SER A 823 5.58 70.93 6.77
C SER A 823 5.35 72.31 7.40
N ALA A 824 6.32 72.79 8.18
CA ALA A 824 6.21 74.01 8.98
C ALA A 824 6.73 75.26 8.26
N ALA A 825 7.75 75.13 7.42
CA ALA A 825 8.36 76.21 6.64
C ALA A 825 9.11 75.67 5.41
N SER A 826 9.42 76.51 4.43
CA SER A 826 10.42 76.15 3.40
C SER A 826 11.82 76.36 3.97
N LEU A 827 12.67 75.34 3.84
CA LEU A 827 14.01 75.31 4.44
C LEU A 827 15.09 75.25 3.38
N LEU A 828 16.18 75.99 3.62
CA LEU A 828 17.44 75.87 2.90
C LEU A 828 18.48 75.25 3.84
N ALA A 829 19.17 74.21 3.36
CA ALA A 829 20.09 73.43 4.17
C ALA A 829 21.55 73.88 4.01
N SER A 830 22.27 73.93 5.13
CA SER A 830 23.74 74.04 5.15
C SER A 830 24.42 72.68 4.89
N THR A 831 25.75 72.64 4.94
CA THR A 831 26.53 71.38 4.96
C THR A 831 26.73 70.82 6.38
N LEU A 832 26.32 71.55 7.43
CA LEU A 832 26.48 71.15 8.82
C LEU A 832 25.34 70.27 9.31
N ALA A 833 25.64 68.99 9.56
CA ALA A 833 24.72 68.05 10.17
C ALA A 833 25.36 67.37 11.39
N LEU A 834 24.54 67.16 12.43
CA LEU A 834 24.91 66.54 13.69
C LEU A 834 23.95 65.40 13.98
N GLN A 835 24.49 64.24 14.30
CA GLN A 835 23.70 63.15 14.89
C GLN A 835 23.98 63.13 16.39
N ILE A 836 22.91 63.19 17.19
CA ILE A 836 23.00 63.09 18.65
C ILE A 836 22.17 61.89 19.10
N THR A 837 22.81 60.97 19.81
CA THR A 837 22.20 59.75 20.32
C THR A 837 22.56 59.53 21.79
N THR A 838 21.78 58.68 22.46
CA THR A 838 22.01 58.27 23.85
C THR A 838 22.07 56.75 23.96
N ASP A 839 22.82 56.26 24.94
CA ASP A 839 22.78 54.87 25.41
C ASP A 839 22.55 54.84 26.95
N PRO A 840 21.44 54.27 27.45
CA PRO A 840 20.31 53.74 26.68
C PRO A 840 19.57 54.84 25.89
N ALA A 841 18.89 54.45 24.80
CA ALA A 841 18.18 55.36 23.90
C ALA A 841 16.98 56.02 24.60
N LEU A 842 17.23 57.17 25.23
CA LEU A 842 16.24 57.97 25.95
C LEU A 842 16.07 59.35 25.32
N GLN A 843 14.83 59.83 25.31
CA GLN A 843 14.48 61.20 24.93
C GLN A 843 14.45 62.10 26.17
N PRO A 844 14.77 63.40 26.03
CA PRO A 844 14.87 64.30 27.17
C PRO A 844 13.48 64.62 27.76
N LEU A 845 13.38 64.60 29.09
CA LEU A 845 12.18 64.96 29.86
C LEU A 845 12.03 66.48 30.01
N VAL A 846 13.15 67.20 30.02
CA VAL A 846 13.21 68.66 30.00
C VAL A 846 14.10 69.13 28.85
N PRO A 847 13.82 70.30 28.23
CA PRO A 847 14.58 70.77 27.07
C PRO A 847 16.09 70.91 27.34
N LEU A 848 16.90 70.49 26.37
CA LEU A 848 18.35 70.67 26.36
C LEU A 848 18.72 71.92 25.57
N THR A 849 19.92 72.47 25.79
CA THR A 849 20.42 73.61 24.99
C THR A 849 21.52 73.13 24.06
N LEU A 850 21.32 73.26 22.76
CA LEU A 850 22.36 73.01 21.75
C LEU A 850 22.88 74.35 21.22
N VAL A 851 24.19 74.53 21.28
CA VAL A 851 24.91 75.64 20.65
C VAL A 851 25.69 75.06 19.46
N VAL A 852 25.40 75.53 18.26
CA VAL A 852 26.10 75.11 17.04
C VAL A 852 26.88 76.29 16.48
N GLY A 853 28.21 76.19 16.50
CA GLY A 853 29.10 77.11 15.80
C GLY A 853 29.14 76.83 14.30
N TYR A 854 29.22 77.88 13.49
CA TYR A 854 29.31 77.79 12.04
C TYR A 854 30.47 78.61 11.46
N THR A 855 30.96 78.21 10.28
CA THR A 855 31.84 79.04 9.45
C THR A 855 31.10 79.57 8.22
N ALA A 856 31.60 80.68 7.64
CA ALA A 856 31.04 81.25 6.41
C ALA A 856 30.95 80.25 5.24
N ALA A 857 31.87 79.28 5.15
CA ALA A 857 31.84 78.25 4.10
C ALA A 857 30.68 77.26 4.28
N GLN A 858 30.30 76.95 5.52
CA GLN A 858 29.27 75.97 5.83
C GLN A 858 27.85 76.54 5.65
N VAL A 859 27.67 77.84 5.87
CA VAL A 859 26.39 78.55 5.68
C VAL A 859 26.36 79.36 4.38
N SER A 860 27.31 79.14 3.47
CA SER A 860 27.39 79.85 2.19
C SER A 860 26.07 79.77 1.42
N GLY A 861 25.51 80.93 1.07
CA GLY A 861 24.21 81.04 0.39
C GLY A 861 22.99 81.16 1.33
N LEU A 862 23.21 81.18 2.65
CA LEU A 862 22.19 81.43 3.67
C LEU A 862 22.34 82.83 4.30
N GLU A 863 21.25 83.38 4.81
CA GLU A 863 21.21 84.66 5.54
C GLU A 863 21.40 84.42 7.05
N GLU A 864 22.52 84.90 7.60
CA GLU A 864 22.96 84.57 8.97
C GLU A 864 21.94 84.93 10.05
N SER A 865 21.28 86.08 9.94
CA SER A 865 20.26 86.57 10.89
C SER A 865 19.03 85.64 11.00
N ARG A 866 18.90 84.66 10.11
CA ARG A 866 17.74 83.77 9.97
C ARG A 866 18.10 82.30 10.09
N LEU A 867 19.31 82.01 10.55
CA LEU A 867 19.72 80.64 10.83
C LEU A 867 18.94 80.07 12.00
N LEU A 868 18.66 78.77 11.90
CA LEU A 868 18.03 77.99 12.96
C LEU A 868 18.53 76.54 12.93
N VAL A 869 18.33 75.84 14.04
CA VAL A 869 18.53 74.39 14.09
C VAL A 869 17.23 73.68 13.73
N ALA A 870 17.29 72.73 12.80
CA ALA A 870 16.17 71.86 12.47
C ALA A 870 16.45 70.42 12.93
N ARG A 871 15.43 69.79 13.51
CA ARG A 871 15.45 68.38 13.91
C ARG A 871 14.80 67.51 12.85
N TYR A 872 15.37 66.35 12.52
CA TYR A 872 14.75 65.39 11.61
C TYR A 872 13.79 64.45 12.35
N ASP A 873 12.53 64.38 11.90
CA ASP A 873 11.56 63.39 12.32
C ASP A 873 11.56 62.23 11.31
N SER A 874 12.29 61.16 11.66
CA SER A 874 12.42 59.97 10.81
C SER A 874 11.10 59.24 10.57
N SER A 875 10.10 59.41 11.44
CA SER A 875 8.78 58.77 11.27
C SER A 875 7.96 59.40 10.15
N ARG A 876 8.20 60.69 9.87
CA ARG A 876 7.49 61.46 8.84
C ARG A 876 8.36 61.80 7.63
N GLY A 877 9.67 61.61 7.73
CA GLY A 877 10.63 61.98 6.70
C GLY A 877 10.78 63.49 6.53
N LEU A 878 10.50 64.28 7.57
CA LEU A 878 10.44 65.75 7.51
C LEU A 878 11.32 66.40 8.58
N TRP A 879 11.83 67.58 8.27
CA TRP A 879 12.54 68.46 9.19
C TRP A 879 11.58 69.36 9.97
N ILE A 880 11.83 69.53 11.25
CA ILE A 880 11.08 70.37 12.18
C ILE A 880 12.00 71.51 12.63
N PRO A 881 11.76 72.76 12.21
CA PRO A 881 12.49 73.93 12.69
C PRO A 881 12.30 74.11 14.19
N LEU A 882 13.39 74.34 14.93
CA LEU A 882 13.36 74.61 16.35
C LEU A 882 13.48 76.12 16.61
N GLN A 883 12.89 76.58 17.70
CA GLN A 883 13.09 77.94 18.18
C GLN A 883 14.58 78.14 18.45
N SER A 884 15.16 79.12 17.75
CA SER A 884 16.60 79.35 17.73
C SER A 884 16.90 80.83 17.90
N SER A 885 18.02 81.14 18.55
CA SER A 885 18.58 82.48 18.62
C SER A 885 19.96 82.47 17.97
N VAL A 886 20.19 83.42 17.07
CA VAL A 886 21.47 83.61 16.41
C VAL A 886 22.28 84.64 17.19
N ASP A 887 23.51 84.28 17.57
CA ASP A 887 24.53 85.24 17.98
C ASP A 887 25.55 85.40 16.84
N ALA A 888 25.35 86.45 16.05
CA ALA A 888 26.19 86.74 14.89
C ALA A 888 27.59 87.28 15.28
N ALA A 889 27.80 87.72 16.52
CA ALA A 889 29.13 88.15 16.97
C ALA A 889 30.04 86.94 17.22
N ASP A 890 29.48 85.88 17.78
CA ASP A 890 30.19 84.64 18.09
C ASP A 890 30.01 83.52 17.05
N ASN A 891 29.27 83.79 15.95
CA ASN A 891 28.93 82.82 14.90
C ASN A 891 28.28 81.54 15.45
N THR A 892 27.34 81.68 16.39
CA THR A 892 26.64 80.55 16.99
C THR A 892 25.13 80.63 16.81
N VAL A 893 24.50 79.47 16.69
CA VAL A 893 23.04 79.32 16.76
C VAL A 893 22.70 78.46 17.95
N THR A 894 21.93 79.02 18.88
CA THR A 894 21.47 78.33 20.07
C THR A 894 20.02 77.88 19.89
N ALA A 895 19.72 76.61 20.15
CA ALA A 895 18.38 76.04 20.05
C ALA A 895 18.02 75.19 21.26
N GLN A 896 16.72 75.13 21.57
CA GLN A 896 16.20 74.25 22.61
C GLN A 896 15.75 72.92 22.01
N LEU A 897 16.28 71.82 22.54
CA LEU A 897 16.05 70.45 22.05
C LEU A 897 15.10 69.72 22.99
N ASP A 898 13.95 69.31 22.47
CA ASP A 898 12.99 68.46 23.17
C ASP A 898 13.05 67.00 22.72
N HIS A 899 13.91 66.68 21.74
CA HIS A 899 14.06 65.34 21.20
C HIS A 899 15.41 65.19 20.49
N LEU A 900 16.14 64.10 20.74
CA LEU A 900 17.41 63.72 20.13
C LEU A 900 17.21 62.92 18.84
N SER A 901 17.93 63.26 17.77
CA SER A 901 17.89 62.60 16.46
C SER A 901 19.05 63.10 15.57
N LEU A 902 18.82 63.15 14.25
CA LEU A 902 19.61 63.95 13.32
C LEU A 902 19.17 65.42 13.40
N PHE A 903 20.15 66.33 13.38
CA PHE A 903 20.00 67.77 13.39
C PHE A 903 20.80 68.40 12.25
N LYS A 904 20.34 69.57 11.80
CA LYS A 904 20.99 70.30 10.72
C LYS A 904 20.79 71.79 10.90
N LEU A 905 21.84 72.56 10.65
CA LEU A 905 21.75 74.01 10.59
C LEU A 905 21.08 74.41 9.27
N MET A 906 20.03 75.22 9.34
CA MET A 906 19.19 75.58 8.21
C MET A 906 18.74 77.05 8.30
N GLN A 907 18.06 77.53 7.26
CA GLN A 907 17.40 78.84 7.25
C GLN A 907 15.93 78.68 6.81
N THR A 908 15.01 79.41 7.44
CA THR A 908 13.62 79.58 6.95
C THR A 908 13.52 80.67 5.90
N SER A 909 12.61 80.51 4.94
CA SER A 909 12.11 81.65 4.16
C SER A 909 11.02 82.39 4.98
N ALA A 910 11.37 83.44 5.73
CA ALA A 910 10.44 84.36 6.37
C ALA A 910 9.42 84.88 5.35
N SER A 911 8.14 84.90 5.75
CA SER A 911 7.09 85.44 4.89
C SER A 911 7.12 86.96 4.97
N SER A 912 7.17 87.65 3.82
CA SER A 912 7.00 89.10 3.74
C SER A 912 5.54 89.55 3.95
N GLY A 913 4.63 88.63 4.27
CA GLY A 913 3.21 88.86 4.42
C GLY A 913 2.54 87.87 5.38
N MET A 914 1.22 87.99 5.55
CA MET A 914 0.47 87.21 6.55
C MET A 914 -0.07 85.87 6.01
N ASP A 915 0.07 85.57 4.72
CA ASP A 915 -0.56 84.40 4.09
C ASP A 915 -0.01 83.08 4.61
N GLY A 916 1.29 83.03 4.91
CA GLY A 916 1.99 81.84 5.39
C GLY A 916 1.76 81.51 6.87
N VAL A 917 1.04 82.34 7.62
CA VAL A 917 0.85 82.15 9.06
C VAL A 917 0.11 80.85 9.37
N LYS A 918 0.74 80.00 10.17
CA LYS A 918 0.19 78.72 10.68
C LYS A 918 0.32 78.67 12.19
N CYS A 919 -0.54 77.89 12.86
CA CYS A 919 -0.37 77.54 14.26
C CYS A 919 -0.48 76.02 14.46
N TYR A 920 0.39 75.45 15.30
CA TYR A 920 0.42 74.01 15.58
C TYR A 920 1.09 73.73 16.95
N PRO A 921 0.70 72.65 17.65
CA PRO A 921 -0.52 71.88 17.45
C PRO A 921 -1.77 72.72 17.66
N ASN A 922 -2.81 72.48 16.87
CA ASN A 922 -4.11 73.13 16.98
C ASN A 922 -5.21 72.06 16.78
N PRO A 923 -5.85 71.55 17.86
CA PRO A 923 -5.81 72.05 19.24
C PRO A 923 -4.50 71.75 19.99
N MET A 924 -4.09 72.65 20.89
CA MET A 924 -3.04 72.41 21.90
C MET A 924 -3.57 71.48 22.99
N ARG A 925 -2.79 70.47 23.38
CA ARG A 925 -3.21 69.39 24.30
C ARG A 925 -2.18 69.18 25.43
N PRO A 926 -2.21 70.01 26.49
CA PRO A 926 -1.19 69.97 27.54
C PRO A 926 -1.08 68.63 28.30
N ALA A 927 -2.16 67.84 28.36
CA ALA A 927 -2.16 66.54 29.03
C ALA A 927 -1.36 65.44 28.30
N LEU A 928 -1.03 65.63 27.01
CA LEU A 928 -0.30 64.62 26.21
C LEU A 928 1.23 64.73 26.30
N GLY A 929 1.76 65.59 27.18
CA GLY A 929 3.20 65.76 27.42
C GLY A 929 3.75 67.10 26.94
N SER A 930 5.02 67.36 27.27
CA SER A 930 5.70 68.66 27.08
C SER A 930 5.67 69.15 25.63
N THR A 931 5.76 68.24 24.65
CA THR A 931 5.72 68.55 23.21
C THR A 931 4.36 69.11 22.75
N TYR A 932 3.26 68.78 23.44
CA TYR A 932 1.90 69.21 23.07
C TYR A 932 1.36 70.32 24.00
N ALA A 933 2.17 70.74 24.97
CA ALA A 933 1.82 71.74 25.98
C ALA A 933 2.04 73.19 25.53
N LYS A 934 2.58 73.40 24.32
CA LYS A 934 2.78 74.72 23.71
C LYS A 934 2.22 74.72 22.29
N MET A 935 1.73 75.87 21.83
CA MET A 935 1.30 76.13 20.46
C MET A 935 2.30 77.07 19.80
N ASN A 936 2.93 76.60 18.73
CA ASN A 936 3.84 77.37 17.90
C ASN A 936 3.06 78.08 16.79
N PHE A 937 3.44 79.31 16.50
CA PHE A 937 3.01 80.11 15.37
C PHE A 937 4.21 80.29 14.44
N THR A 938 4.04 79.96 13.16
CA THR A 938 5.13 80.07 12.16
C THR A 938 4.66 80.80 10.91
N GLY A 939 5.62 81.20 10.08
CA GLY A 939 5.33 81.97 8.87
C GLY A 939 4.88 83.40 9.19
N LEU A 940 5.26 83.91 10.36
CA LEU A 940 4.99 85.28 10.77
C LEU A 940 6.02 86.21 10.10
N PRO A 941 5.64 87.45 9.73
CA PRO A 941 6.61 88.51 9.52
C PRO A 941 7.46 88.71 10.79
N SER A 942 8.73 89.05 10.61
CA SER A 942 9.64 89.32 11.74
C SER A 942 9.09 90.45 12.61
N GLY A 943 9.04 90.25 13.93
CA GLY A 943 8.52 91.24 14.88
C GLY A 943 6.99 91.41 14.90
N ALA A 944 6.21 90.55 14.24
CA ALA A 944 4.75 90.60 14.30
C ALA A 944 4.21 90.42 15.73
N SER A 945 3.22 91.21 16.14
CA SER A 945 2.54 91.11 17.44
C SER A 945 1.28 90.25 17.34
N LEU A 946 1.16 89.22 18.18
CA LEU A 946 0.01 88.32 18.30
C LEU A 946 -0.78 88.64 19.57
N LYS A 947 -2.05 89.01 19.43
CA LYS A 947 -3.00 89.27 20.52
C LYS A 947 -4.05 88.16 20.55
N ILE A 948 -4.11 87.41 21.64
CA ILE A 948 -4.97 86.24 21.81
C ILE A 948 -6.20 86.65 22.62
N TYR A 949 -7.39 86.43 22.08
CA TYR A 949 -8.67 86.76 22.69
C TYR A 949 -9.50 85.51 23.00
N THR A 950 -10.27 85.55 24.09
CA THR A 950 -11.35 84.60 24.35
C THR A 950 -12.45 84.75 23.29
N PHE A 951 -13.33 83.75 23.15
CA PHE A 951 -14.47 83.84 22.22
C PHE A 951 -15.43 85.00 22.55
N ALA A 952 -15.48 85.43 23.82
CA ALA A 952 -16.24 86.60 24.26
C ALA A 952 -15.57 87.94 23.92
N GLY A 953 -14.37 87.94 23.32
CA GLY A 953 -13.63 89.13 22.92
C GLY A 953 -12.69 89.71 23.99
N GLU A 954 -12.46 89.01 25.11
CA GLU A 954 -11.53 89.46 26.15
C GLU A 954 -10.08 89.14 25.79
N LEU A 955 -9.17 90.12 25.89
CA LEU A 955 -7.75 89.91 25.62
C LEU A 955 -7.11 89.02 26.71
N ALA A 956 -6.61 87.85 26.31
CA ALA A 956 -5.99 86.88 27.19
C ALA A 956 -4.46 87.05 27.29
N ARG A 957 -3.76 87.22 26.15
CA ARG A 957 -2.29 87.34 26.12
C ARG A 957 -1.80 88.07 24.85
N THR A 958 -0.64 88.73 24.94
CA THR A 958 0.11 89.26 23.80
C THR A 958 1.47 88.55 23.70
N LEU A 959 1.90 88.24 22.48
CA LEU A 959 3.17 87.61 22.13
C LEU A 959 3.79 88.35 20.94
N ASP A 960 5.11 88.32 20.81
CA ASP A 960 5.81 88.87 19.65
C ASP A 960 6.56 87.75 18.91
N ALA A 961 6.63 87.87 17.57
CA ALA A 961 7.40 86.97 16.73
C ALA A 961 8.90 87.27 16.85
N ASP A 962 9.72 86.23 16.97
CA ASP A 962 11.17 86.33 16.91
C ASP A 962 11.67 86.64 15.47
N GLY A 963 12.98 86.87 15.34
CA GLY A 963 13.62 87.19 14.05
C GLY A 963 13.51 86.10 12.98
N SER A 964 13.13 84.88 13.37
CA SER A 964 12.89 83.75 12.46
C SER A 964 11.44 83.67 11.96
N GLY A 965 10.57 84.58 12.43
CA GLY A 965 9.14 84.60 12.10
C GLY A 965 8.33 83.56 12.88
N MET A 966 8.73 83.28 14.13
CA MET A 966 8.06 82.34 15.02
C MET A 966 7.64 82.95 16.35
N ALA A 967 6.51 82.50 16.90
CA ALA A 967 6.07 82.84 18.26
C ALA A 967 5.50 81.60 18.96
N VAL A 968 5.54 81.55 20.29
CA VAL A 968 5.08 80.36 21.05
C VAL A 968 4.14 80.76 22.17
N TRP A 969 2.99 80.08 22.27
CA TRP A 969 2.02 80.24 23.35
C TRP A 969 1.97 78.99 24.23
N ASP A 970 2.02 79.17 25.54
CA ASP A 970 1.93 78.12 26.57
C ASP A 970 0.49 77.83 27.04
N GLY A 971 -0.52 78.46 26.43
CA GLY A 971 -1.93 78.33 26.84
C GLY A 971 -2.30 79.08 28.11
N LYS A 972 -1.47 80.02 28.57
CA LYS A 972 -1.74 80.87 29.74
C LYS A 972 -2.11 82.29 29.35
N ASN A 973 -2.87 82.98 30.19
CA ASN A 973 -3.09 84.43 30.06
C ASN A 973 -1.90 85.25 30.58
N SER A 974 -2.00 86.57 30.47
CA SER A 974 -1.02 87.53 30.99
C SER A 974 -0.81 87.47 32.50
N SER A 975 -1.76 86.90 33.26
CA SER A 975 -1.62 86.66 34.71
C SER A 975 -0.93 85.33 35.04
N GLY A 976 -0.50 84.57 34.03
CA GLY A 976 0.09 83.24 34.19
C GLY A 976 -0.91 82.14 34.53
N ARG A 977 -2.23 82.42 34.50
CA ARG A 977 -3.28 81.43 34.74
C ARG A 977 -3.62 80.68 33.46
N ASP A 978 -3.93 79.40 33.64
CA ASP A 978 -4.30 78.48 32.58
C ASP A 978 -5.64 78.85 31.93
N MET A 979 -5.65 79.00 30.60
CA MET A 979 -6.85 79.29 29.79
C MET A 979 -7.75 78.05 29.55
N ALA A 980 -9.04 78.12 29.85
CA ALA A 980 -9.95 76.96 29.73
C ALA A 980 -9.94 76.29 28.33
N SER A 981 -10.35 75.02 28.25
CA SER A 981 -10.58 74.35 26.97
C SER A 981 -11.58 75.15 26.11
N GLY A 982 -11.25 75.41 24.85
CA GLY A 982 -12.07 76.26 23.97
C GLY A 982 -11.31 76.82 22.76
N VAL A 983 -12.02 77.58 21.93
CA VAL A 983 -11.47 78.27 20.75
C VAL A 983 -11.19 79.73 21.07
N TYR A 984 -9.97 80.15 20.74
CA TYR A 984 -9.41 81.48 20.90
C TYR A 984 -9.18 82.13 19.54
N LEU A 985 -9.37 83.45 19.47
CA LEU A 985 -9.07 84.24 18.28
C LEU A 985 -7.70 84.90 18.46
N VAL A 986 -6.78 84.64 17.54
CA VAL A 986 -5.44 85.24 17.57
C VAL A 986 -5.39 86.30 16.47
N LEU A 987 -5.37 87.57 16.88
CA LEU A 987 -5.16 88.71 16.00
C LEU A 987 -3.65 88.95 15.86
N ILE A 988 -3.16 88.97 14.65
CA ILE A 988 -1.75 89.10 14.31
C ILE A 988 -1.59 90.40 13.56
N GLU A 989 -0.68 91.26 14.03
CA GLU A 989 -0.44 92.61 13.51
C GLU A 989 1.04 92.76 13.14
N SER A 990 1.32 93.22 11.92
CA SER A 990 2.68 93.59 11.47
C SER A 990 2.57 94.62 10.36
N ASP A 991 3.36 95.70 10.42
CA ASP A 991 3.47 96.73 9.38
C ASP A 991 2.14 97.20 8.79
N GLY A 992 1.16 97.48 9.66
CA GLY A 992 -0.18 97.95 9.27
C GLY A 992 -1.14 96.88 8.75
N SER A 993 -0.69 95.63 8.56
CA SER A 993 -1.52 94.49 8.16
C SER A 993 -2.04 93.71 9.37
N LYS A 994 -3.26 93.17 9.27
CA LYS A 994 -3.90 92.36 10.32
C LYS A 994 -4.40 91.03 9.77
N LYS A 995 -4.20 89.93 10.50
CA LYS A 995 -4.79 88.62 10.21
C LYS A 995 -5.35 88.01 11.49
N ILE A 996 -6.52 87.36 11.41
CA ILE A 996 -7.09 86.62 12.52
C ILE A 996 -7.04 85.14 12.19
N ILE A 997 -6.50 84.33 13.11
CA ILE A 997 -6.56 82.88 13.04
C ILE A 997 -7.24 82.32 14.30
N LYS A 998 -7.70 81.06 14.22
CA LYS A 998 -8.33 80.36 15.33
C LYS A 998 -7.33 79.41 15.96
N ALA A 999 -7.16 79.50 17.28
CA ALA A 999 -6.35 78.61 18.09
C ALA A 999 -7.24 77.87 19.08
N ALA A 1000 -7.18 76.55 19.16
CA ALA A 1000 -7.96 75.76 20.10
C ALA A 1000 -7.06 75.19 21.21
N ILE A 1001 -7.59 75.18 22.44
CA ILE A 1001 -7.00 74.46 23.58
C ILE A 1001 -7.95 73.36 24.00
N GLU A 1002 -7.40 72.17 24.22
CA GLU A 1002 -8.10 71.02 24.81
C GLU A 1002 -7.28 70.49 25.99
N ARG A 1003 -7.76 70.79 27.19
CA ARG A 1003 -7.21 70.30 28.45
C ARG A 1003 -7.96 69.09 28.98
#